data_AF-A0A7S4FR55-F1
#
_entry.id   AF-A0A7S4FR55-F1
#
_cell.length_a   1.000
_cell.length_b   1.000
_cell.length_c   1.000
_cell.angle_alpha   90.00
_cell.angle_beta   90.00
_cell.angle_gamma   90.00
#
_symmetry.space_group_name_H-M   'P 1'
#
loop_
_entity.id
_entity.type
_entity.pdbx_description
1 polymer ?
#
loop_
_entity_poly.entity_id
_entity_poly.type
_entity_poly.pdbx_seq_one_letter_code
_entity_poly.pdbx_strand_id
1 'polypeptide(L)'
;MWLAKTDKLKDLSKGLSEFAREVVAPTYENEEDAFEEEAPADEDGHAKYERYESMVRALRETNAAQQQKIVALSGELEKKKHELAQTTAQQQQADRTHSDVQQQLVQSQASEEQLKLQLQQLQTQQQQQGREHQATLALYQQTKSQIDDFQNLYDKQKNELLQHAESELAQLKAEYCRYLDNIRAALGGHASSSEELDPAADVHVYVDEILNLVSSVKSAGTLNGGAPHPPPDVPESPSVSSQSSLQAVPDADAEHLRATIKTLRQDNEQLKKQITQLQLQQHEHEQKVLKMQQEFQQQSQQAQALQQQQAQAQTKQLQQHHAQEKAAWQAETQQCIAELEQQITREQKKSHGLEQQIGAMHQKLSAQQDSADLEERYNEARVVISRLTNQLREQTAASSTHQTNFQQELAEVTQKLNKASRQVTVLQQENAELKEKGDISAKMMENNEAETEHFREQLKEKASEIKTLTQQLTAKDSEVKQQEQAVDNLQSVLDMFHTEREAEIQSRMGEMRLDMDMLQSKVEAGRREAEKERMAQVALREEHEKLLRFKEKQINCLEDKVQQLLGAMEEQMKRMNDENSIDKTLVSGLFLRYINAKSGNNSVEVLKVMSRILNWDADMQRKVGLTRTGFWSALMNPAETDDTPVIKSYDAGISDLWINFLEKQVDSAVPPPRLSTDAAPPRPPDEGNANSGSWGEVPLTPTQKS
;
A
#
# COMPACT_ATOMS: atom_id res chain seq x y z
N MET A 1 -67.42 -43.06 30.71
CA MET A 1 -68.02 -43.65 31.94
C MET A 1 -68.83 -42.64 32.75
N TRP A 2 -68.32 -41.43 33.06
CA TRP A 2 -69.00 -40.44 33.91
C TRP A 2 -70.39 -40.00 33.37
N LEU A 3 -70.51 -39.73 32.06
CA LEU A 3 -71.78 -39.39 31.40
C LEU A 3 -72.91 -40.42 31.65
N ALA A 4 -72.59 -41.71 31.57
CA ALA A 4 -73.54 -42.80 31.85
C ALA A 4 -73.98 -42.89 33.33
N LYS A 5 -73.29 -42.18 34.25
CA LYS A 5 -73.72 -41.98 35.64
C LYS A 5 -74.63 -40.75 35.77
N THR A 6 -74.37 -39.67 35.02
CA THR A 6 -75.23 -38.47 35.05
C THR A 6 -76.61 -38.72 34.45
N ASP A 7 -76.72 -39.53 33.41
CA ASP A 7 -78.04 -39.84 32.82
C ASP A 7 -78.88 -40.74 33.73
N LYS A 8 -78.28 -41.77 34.35
CA LYS A 8 -78.97 -42.56 35.40
C LYS A 8 -79.41 -41.72 36.61
N LEU A 9 -78.71 -40.63 36.92
CA LEU A 9 -79.13 -39.68 37.97
C LEU A 9 -80.29 -38.78 37.52
N LYS A 10 -80.39 -38.44 36.22
CA LYS A 10 -81.60 -37.80 35.66
C LYS A 10 -82.80 -38.74 35.71
N ASP A 11 -82.61 -40.01 35.32
CA ASP A 11 -83.70 -41.01 35.35
C ASP A 11 -84.20 -41.25 36.79
N LEU A 12 -83.28 -41.34 37.77
CA LEU A 12 -83.63 -41.40 39.20
C LEU A 12 -84.34 -40.13 39.69
N SER A 13 -83.85 -38.94 39.31
CA SER A 13 -84.49 -37.66 39.65
C SER A 13 -85.89 -37.53 39.05
N LYS A 14 -86.08 -38.01 37.81
CA LYS A 14 -87.37 -38.06 37.14
C LYS A 14 -88.31 -39.04 37.83
N GLY A 15 -87.87 -40.27 38.11
CA GLY A 15 -88.65 -41.26 38.84
C GLY A 15 -89.05 -40.80 40.26
N LEU A 16 -88.17 -40.10 40.98
CA LEU A 16 -88.48 -39.51 42.28
C LEU A 16 -89.49 -38.35 42.20
N SER A 17 -89.46 -37.55 41.14
CA SER A 17 -90.42 -36.45 40.95
C SER A 17 -91.75 -36.90 40.37
N GLU A 18 -91.79 -37.99 39.59
CA GLU A 18 -93.01 -38.69 39.19
C GLU A 18 -93.64 -39.40 40.39
N PHE A 19 -92.87 -40.16 41.18
CA PHE A 19 -93.33 -40.78 42.43
C PHE A 19 -93.83 -39.75 43.46
N ALA A 20 -93.13 -38.62 43.65
CA ALA A 20 -93.63 -37.54 44.51
C ALA A 20 -94.95 -36.94 43.99
N ARG A 21 -95.15 -36.87 42.67
CA ARG A 21 -96.40 -36.40 42.07
C ARG A 21 -97.54 -37.41 42.20
N GLU A 22 -97.24 -38.69 42.20
CA GLU A 22 -98.19 -39.80 42.31
C GLU A 22 -98.57 -40.13 43.77
N VAL A 23 -97.71 -39.80 44.73
CA VAL A 23 -97.91 -40.06 46.18
C VAL A 23 -98.27 -38.80 46.99
N VAL A 24 -97.97 -37.60 46.50
CA VAL A 24 -98.26 -36.32 47.19
C VAL A 24 -99.33 -35.47 46.49
N ALA A 25 -99.89 -35.92 45.37
CA ALA A 25 -101.17 -35.40 44.88
C ALA A 25 -102.32 -36.11 45.63
N PRO A 26 -103.09 -35.41 46.48
CA PRO A 26 -104.12 -36.07 47.27
C PRO A 26 -105.40 -36.28 46.46
N THR A 27 -105.88 -37.51 46.36
CA THR A 27 -107.28 -37.80 46.01
C THR A 27 -108.18 -37.52 47.22
N TYR A 28 -108.22 -36.25 47.64
CA TYR A 28 -109.08 -35.72 48.72
C TYR A 28 -109.84 -34.46 48.26
N GLU A 29 -110.20 -34.42 46.99
CA GLU A 29 -111.29 -33.58 46.50
C GLU A 29 -112.43 -34.53 46.10
N ASN A 30 -113.64 -34.30 46.64
CA ASN A 30 -114.91 -35.03 46.43
C ASN A 30 -115.30 -36.21 47.36
N GLU A 31 -114.79 -36.33 48.59
CA GLU A 31 -115.35 -37.25 49.62
C GLU A 31 -115.53 -36.60 51.03
N GLU A 32 -115.94 -35.31 51.10
CA GLU A 32 -116.38 -34.69 52.38
C GLU A 32 -117.92 -34.71 52.57
N ASP A 33 -118.72 -34.97 51.52
CA ASP A 33 -120.20 -34.89 51.54
C ASP A 33 -120.93 -36.24 51.75
N ALA A 34 -120.46 -37.13 52.65
CA ALA A 34 -121.21 -38.36 52.98
C ALA A 34 -120.81 -39.10 54.29
N PHE A 35 -120.74 -38.44 55.47
CA PHE A 35 -120.68 -39.20 56.75
C PHE A 35 -121.31 -38.50 57.98
N GLU A 36 -122.51 -37.95 57.83
CA GLU A 36 -123.42 -37.74 58.97
C GLU A 36 -124.10 -39.08 59.34
N GLU A 37 -123.42 -39.94 60.10
CA GLU A 37 -124.04 -41.15 60.69
C GLU A 37 -123.70 -41.28 62.19
N GLU A 38 -124.60 -41.90 62.96
CA GLU A 38 -124.83 -41.64 64.37
C GLU A 38 -123.60 -41.83 65.30
N ALA A 39 -123.30 -40.81 66.11
CA ALA A 39 -122.34 -40.93 67.21
C ALA A 39 -122.92 -41.81 68.34
N PRO A 40 -122.31 -42.95 68.70
CA PRO A 40 -122.80 -43.79 69.79
C PRO A 40 -122.60 -43.08 71.14
N ALA A 41 -123.66 -43.00 71.93
CA ALA A 41 -123.71 -42.27 73.22
C ALA A 41 -123.02 -43.01 74.40
N ASP A 42 -121.94 -43.73 74.09
CA ASP A 42 -121.20 -44.58 75.02
C ASP A 42 -119.80 -43.98 75.26
N GLU A 43 -119.35 -43.89 76.53
CA GLU A 43 -118.05 -43.26 76.87
C GLU A 43 -116.84 -43.95 76.20
N ASP A 44 -116.94 -45.24 75.91
CA ASP A 44 -115.92 -46.04 75.20
C ASP A 44 -115.93 -45.80 73.67
N GLY A 45 -116.89 -45.05 73.13
CA GLY A 45 -116.88 -44.54 71.75
C GLY A 45 -115.97 -43.32 71.61
N HIS A 46 -116.16 -42.31 72.48
CA HIS A 46 -115.39 -41.07 72.47
C HIS A 46 -113.88 -41.32 72.62
N ALA A 47 -113.47 -42.22 73.52
CA ALA A 47 -112.07 -42.58 73.74
C ALA A 47 -111.40 -43.24 72.52
N LYS A 48 -112.18 -43.89 71.63
CA LYS A 48 -111.69 -44.44 70.35
C LYS A 48 -111.57 -43.35 69.29
N TYR A 49 -112.53 -42.43 69.25
CA TYR A 49 -112.47 -41.27 68.35
C TYR A 49 -111.27 -40.35 68.67
N GLU A 50 -111.04 -40.01 69.94
CA GLU A 50 -109.85 -39.24 70.34
C GLU A 50 -108.53 -39.95 70.02
N ARG A 51 -108.46 -41.28 70.17
CA ARG A 51 -107.29 -42.06 69.73
C ARG A 51 -107.10 -42.02 68.22
N TYR A 52 -108.19 -42.05 67.45
CA TYR A 52 -108.14 -41.96 65.99
C TYR A 52 -107.69 -40.57 65.54
N GLU A 53 -108.25 -39.50 66.10
CA GLU A 53 -107.80 -38.12 65.88
C GLU A 53 -106.33 -37.92 66.26
N SER A 54 -105.90 -38.42 67.42
CA SER A 54 -104.50 -38.33 67.87
C SER A 54 -103.55 -39.06 66.90
N MET A 55 -103.95 -40.23 66.40
CA MET A 55 -103.21 -40.98 65.39
C MET A 55 -103.17 -40.23 64.04
N VAL A 56 -104.29 -39.67 63.57
CA VAL A 56 -104.36 -38.87 62.34
C VAL A 56 -103.51 -37.60 62.46
N ARG A 57 -103.50 -36.95 63.63
CA ARG A 57 -102.69 -35.76 63.90
C ARG A 57 -101.19 -36.09 63.90
N ALA A 58 -100.78 -37.16 64.56
CA ALA A 58 -99.40 -37.67 64.52
C ALA A 58 -98.96 -38.10 63.10
N LEU A 59 -99.87 -38.67 62.29
CA LEU A 59 -99.61 -38.99 60.89
C LEU A 59 -99.47 -37.72 60.02
N ARG A 60 -100.28 -36.69 60.25
CA ARG A 60 -100.15 -35.38 59.57
C ARG A 60 -98.84 -34.69 59.95
N GLU A 61 -98.46 -34.68 61.22
CA GLU A 61 -97.20 -34.10 61.72
C GLU A 61 -95.97 -34.84 61.18
N THR A 62 -95.98 -36.17 61.18
CA THR A 62 -94.86 -36.96 60.63
C THR A 62 -94.75 -36.85 59.11
N ASN A 63 -95.87 -36.75 58.38
CA ASN A 63 -95.86 -36.46 56.94
C ASN A 63 -95.30 -35.04 56.66
N ALA A 64 -95.75 -34.01 57.39
CA ALA A 64 -95.24 -32.65 57.26
C ALA A 64 -93.72 -32.58 57.56
N ALA A 65 -93.23 -33.28 58.58
CA ALA A 65 -91.81 -33.39 58.89
C ALA A 65 -91.01 -34.11 57.78
N GLN A 66 -91.59 -35.16 57.16
CA GLN A 66 -90.99 -35.83 56.00
C GLN A 66 -90.94 -34.93 54.78
N GLN A 67 -92.01 -34.17 54.50
CA GLN A 67 -92.07 -33.20 53.40
C GLN A 67 -91.04 -32.07 53.57
N GLN A 68 -90.92 -31.49 54.77
CA GLN A 68 -89.86 -30.51 55.07
C GLN A 68 -88.46 -31.10 54.86
N LYS A 69 -88.24 -32.36 55.26
CA LYS A 69 -86.96 -33.05 55.05
C LYS A 69 -86.67 -33.31 53.57
N ILE A 70 -87.69 -33.64 52.75
CA ILE A 70 -87.56 -33.78 51.30
C ILE A 70 -87.21 -32.44 50.65
N VAL A 71 -87.85 -31.35 51.04
CA VAL A 71 -87.55 -29.99 50.54
C VAL A 71 -86.11 -29.58 50.91
N ALA A 72 -85.68 -29.83 52.15
CA ALA A 72 -84.31 -29.54 52.59
C ALA A 72 -83.26 -30.33 51.77
N LEU A 73 -83.45 -31.65 51.62
CA LEU A 73 -82.55 -32.50 50.83
C LEU A 73 -82.54 -32.12 49.33
N SER A 74 -83.68 -31.68 48.78
CA SER A 74 -83.75 -31.16 47.41
C SER A 74 -82.95 -29.86 47.24
N GLY A 75 -83.00 -28.96 48.23
CA GLY A 75 -82.18 -27.75 48.27
C GLY A 75 -80.68 -28.04 48.36
N GLU A 76 -80.28 -29.02 49.18
CA GLU A 76 -78.88 -29.48 49.25
C GLU A 76 -78.43 -30.15 47.94
N LEU A 77 -79.30 -30.92 47.29
CA LEU A 77 -79.02 -31.58 46.01
C LEU A 77 -78.79 -30.57 44.88
N GLU A 78 -79.66 -29.57 44.74
CA GLU A 78 -79.48 -28.50 43.73
C GLU A 78 -78.24 -27.65 44.04
N LYS A 79 -77.94 -27.37 45.31
CA LYS A 79 -76.68 -26.71 45.69
C LYS A 79 -75.46 -27.54 45.28
N LYS A 80 -75.45 -28.85 45.57
CA LYS A 80 -74.36 -29.76 45.18
C LYS A 80 -74.21 -29.90 43.66
N LYS A 81 -75.32 -29.87 42.92
CA LYS A 81 -75.35 -29.83 41.46
C LYS A 81 -74.79 -28.52 40.91
N HIS A 82 -75.00 -27.39 41.58
CA HIS A 82 -74.39 -26.10 41.22
C HIS A 82 -72.88 -26.07 41.51
N GLU A 83 -72.45 -26.57 42.68
CA GLU A 83 -71.02 -26.76 43.02
C GLU A 83 -70.31 -27.69 41.99
N LEU A 84 -71.00 -28.75 41.53
CA LEU A 84 -70.48 -29.66 40.50
C LEU A 84 -70.39 -28.99 39.12
N ALA A 85 -71.37 -28.17 38.75
CA ALA A 85 -71.32 -27.40 37.51
C ALA A 85 -70.19 -26.36 37.53
N GLN A 86 -69.99 -25.67 38.66
CA GLN A 86 -68.92 -24.69 38.85
C GLN A 86 -67.53 -25.34 38.75
N THR A 87 -67.31 -26.47 39.43
CA THR A 87 -66.05 -27.22 39.35
C THR A 87 -65.81 -27.81 37.96
N THR A 88 -66.85 -28.26 37.26
CA THR A 88 -66.75 -28.70 35.85
C THR A 88 -66.35 -27.54 34.92
N ALA A 89 -66.90 -26.34 35.13
CA ALA A 89 -66.52 -25.15 34.36
C ALA A 89 -65.08 -24.70 34.65
N GLN A 90 -64.64 -24.79 35.91
CA GLN A 90 -63.25 -24.52 36.31
C GLN A 90 -62.28 -25.52 35.66
N GLN A 91 -62.62 -26.82 35.61
CA GLN A 91 -61.80 -27.81 34.90
C GLN A 91 -61.69 -27.48 33.40
N GLN A 92 -62.82 -27.19 32.74
CA GLN A 92 -62.81 -26.81 31.32
C GLN A 92 -62.03 -25.51 31.04
N GLN A 93 -61.94 -24.59 32.00
CA GLN A 93 -61.09 -23.41 31.90
C GLN A 93 -59.60 -23.76 32.07
N ALA A 94 -59.27 -24.64 33.01
CA ALA A 94 -57.91 -25.14 33.21
C ALA A 94 -57.39 -25.91 31.99
N ASP A 95 -58.21 -26.80 31.43
CA ASP A 95 -57.91 -27.59 30.23
C ASP A 95 -57.61 -26.69 29.01
N ARG A 96 -58.35 -25.57 28.86
CA ARG A 96 -58.07 -24.56 27.83
C ARG A 96 -56.73 -23.87 28.07
N THR A 97 -56.49 -23.35 29.27
CA THR A 97 -55.21 -22.69 29.58
C THR A 97 -54.00 -23.62 29.43
N HIS A 98 -54.17 -24.92 29.68
CA HIS A 98 -53.13 -25.92 29.40
C HIS A 98 -52.91 -26.09 27.88
N SER A 99 -53.98 -26.11 27.08
CA SER A 99 -53.87 -26.15 25.62
C SER A 99 -53.19 -24.90 25.06
N ASP A 100 -53.54 -23.72 25.58
CA ASP A 100 -52.99 -22.42 25.15
C ASP A 100 -51.48 -22.33 25.47
N VAL A 101 -51.08 -22.68 26.70
CA VAL A 101 -49.66 -22.75 27.13
C VAL A 101 -48.89 -23.81 26.33
N GLN A 102 -49.50 -24.95 26.02
CA GLN A 102 -48.84 -25.99 25.22
C GLN A 102 -48.68 -25.56 23.74
N GLN A 103 -49.59 -24.74 23.21
CA GLN A 103 -49.44 -24.13 21.89
C GLN A 103 -48.36 -23.04 21.88
N GLN A 104 -48.28 -22.18 22.92
CA GLN A 104 -47.19 -21.23 23.11
C GLN A 104 -45.82 -21.94 23.19
N LEU A 105 -45.73 -23.07 23.90
CA LEU A 105 -44.49 -23.85 24.00
C LEU A 105 -44.02 -24.39 22.64
N VAL A 106 -44.94 -24.90 21.81
CA VAL A 106 -44.61 -25.35 20.44
C VAL A 106 -44.18 -24.19 19.54
N GLN A 107 -44.80 -23.02 19.67
CA GLN A 107 -44.40 -21.82 18.93
C GLN A 107 -43.01 -21.32 19.36
N SER A 108 -42.71 -21.36 20.67
CA SER A 108 -41.40 -21.02 21.23
C SER A 108 -40.30 -21.99 20.76
N GLN A 109 -40.58 -23.29 20.75
CA GLN A 109 -39.65 -24.30 20.21
C GLN A 109 -39.36 -24.08 18.71
N ALA A 110 -40.40 -23.76 17.91
CA ALA A 110 -40.23 -23.46 16.50
C ALA A 110 -39.38 -22.19 16.25
N SER A 111 -39.54 -21.15 17.08
CA SER A 111 -38.70 -19.94 16.99
C SER A 111 -37.26 -20.20 17.45
N GLU A 112 -37.04 -21.07 18.44
CA GLU A 112 -35.71 -21.50 18.87
C GLU A 112 -34.97 -22.29 17.77
N GLU A 113 -35.66 -23.18 17.05
CA GLU A 113 -35.10 -23.88 15.88
C GLU A 113 -34.78 -22.91 14.72
N GLN A 114 -35.65 -21.94 14.46
CA GLN A 114 -35.40 -20.91 13.44
C GLN A 114 -34.19 -20.01 13.79
N LEU A 115 -34.02 -19.64 15.06
CA LEU A 115 -32.85 -18.93 15.56
C LEU A 115 -31.57 -19.76 15.45
N LYS A 116 -31.61 -21.06 15.79
CA LYS A 116 -30.47 -21.98 15.60
C LYS A 116 -30.06 -22.06 14.13
N LEU A 117 -31.03 -22.11 13.21
CA LEU A 117 -30.77 -22.15 11.76
C LEU A 117 -30.11 -20.84 11.26
N GLN A 118 -30.60 -19.67 11.71
CA GLN A 118 -29.96 -18.38 11.39
C GLN A 118 -28.53 -18.28 11.95
N LEU A 119 -28.32 -18.72 13.19
CA LEU A 119 -27.01 -18.69 13.84
C LEU A 119 -26.01 -19.62 13.12
N GLN A 120 -26.47 -20.79 12.66
CA GLN A 120 -25.68 -21.68 11.79
C GLN A 120 -25.36 -21.04 10.43
N GLN A 121 -26.31 -20.33 9.80
CA GLN A 121 -26.07 -19.61 8.55
C GLN A 121 -25.03 -18.50 8.72
N LEU A 122 -25.14 -17.67 9.76
CA LEU A 122 -24.17 -16.63 10.12
C LEU A 122 -22.78 -17.22 10.39
N GLN A 123 -22.69 -18.32 11.14
CA GLN A 123 -21.42 -19.01 11.40
C GLN A 123 -20.79 -19.57 10.12
N THR A 124 -21.61 -20.07 9.19
CA THR A 124 -21.14 -20.55 7.88
C THR A 124 -20.64 -19.38 7.01
N GLN A 125 -21.34 -18.25 7.01
CA GLN A 125 -20.95 -17.02 6.30
C GLN A 125 -19.63 -16.46 6.86
N GLN A 126 -19.46 -16.45 8.19
CA GLN A 126 -18.22 -16.03 8.84
C GLN A 126 -17.03 -16.94 8.47
N GLN A 127 -17.24 -18.27 8.40
CA GLN A 127 -16.22 -19.19 7.91
C GLN A 127 -15.86 -18.95 6.44
N GLN A 128 -16.84 -18.60 5.59
CA GLN A 128 -16.58 -18.27 4.19
C GLN A 128 -15.77 -16.98 4.06
N GLN A 129 -16.16 -15.90 4.76
CA GLN A 129 -15.39 -14.65 4.80
C GLN A 129 -13.97 -14.85 5.32
N GLY A 130 -13.77 -15.73 6.31
CA GLY A 130 -12.45 -16.13 6.79
C GLY A 130 -11.59 -16.79 5.70
N ARG A 131 -12.17 -17.67 4.87
CA ARG A 131 -11.49 -18.29 3.72
C ARG A 131 -11.18 -17.28 2.62
N GLU A 132 -12.11 -16.38 2.32
CA GLU A 132 -11.93 -15.32 1.31
C GLU A 132 -10.81 -14.35 1.72
N HIS A 133 -10.76 -13.94 2.99
CA HIS A 133 -9.67 -13.15 3.55
C HIS A 133 -8.32 -13.91 3.53
N GLN A 134 -8.31 -15.19 3.88
CA GLN A 134 -7.10 -16.03 3.83
C GLN A 134 -6.59 -16.25 2.40
N ALA A 135 -7.49 -16.40 1.41
CA ALA A 135 -7.13 -16.45 -0.01
C ALA A 135 -6.58 -15.11 -0.51
N THR A 136 -7.12 -13.99 -0.03
CA THR A 136 -6.65 -12.63 -0.36
C THR A 136 -5.24 -12.40 0.22
N LEU A 137 -4.99 -12.84 1.45
CA LEU A 137 -3.65 -12.83 2.08
C LEU A 137 -2.64 -13.70 1.30
N ALA A 138 -3.04 -14.88 0.82
CA ALA A 138 -2.19 -15.73 0.00
C ALA A 138 -1.85 -15.08 -1.36
N LEU A 139 -2.82 -14.46 -2.02
CA LEU A 139 -2.60 -13.68 -3.24
C LEU A 139 -1.64 -12.51 -2.99
N TYR A 140 -1.82 -11.74 -1.91
CA TYR A 140 -0.92 -10.64 -1.54
C TYR A 140 0.51 -11.14 -1.29
N GLN A 141 0.69 -12.25 -0.58
CA GLN A 141 2.01 -12.86 -0.35
C GLN A 141 2.66 -13.35 -1.66
N GLN A 142 1.89 -13.94 -2.57
CA GLN A 142 2.36 -14.34 -3.90
C GLN A 142 2.78 -13.12 -4.73
N THR A 143 1.95 -12.07 -4.79
CA THR A 143 2.27 -10.83 -5.51
C THR A 143 3.50 -10.15 -4.93
N LYS A 144 3.67 -10.14 -3.61
CA LYS A 144 4.89 -9.63 -2.98
C LYS A 144 6.13 -10.44 -3.41
N SER A 145 6.07 -11.78 -3.36
CA SER A 145 7.18 -12.62 -3.81
C SER A 145 7.58 -12.32 -5.27
N GLN A 146 6.59 -12.07 -6.14
CA GLN A 146 6.86 -11.68 -7.54
C GLN A 146 7.53 -10.30 -7.65
N ILE A 147 7.16 -9.33 -6.81
CA ILE A 147 7.82 -8.01 -6.76
C ILE A 147 9.27 -8.17 -6.26
N ASP A 148 9.47 -8.97 -5.21
CA ASP A 148 10.80 -9.27 -4.67
C ASP A 148 11.67 -9.98 -5.75
N ASP A 149 11.11 -10.92 -6.52
CA ASP A 149 11.78 -11.57 -7.66
C ASP A 149 12.12 -10.59 -8.80
N PHE A 150 11.23 -9.67 -9.15
CA PHE A 150 11.48 -8.63 -10.16
C PHE A 150 12.58 -7.64 -9.71
N GLN A 151 12.62 -7.27 -8.43
CA GLN A 151 13.69 -6.43 -7.89
C GLN A 151 15.05 -7.14 -7.95
N ASN A 152 15.11 -8.43 -7.57
CA ASN A 152 16.31 -9.24 -7.70
C ASN A 152 16.79 -9.36 -9.16
N LEU A 153 15.87 -9.49 -10.12
CA LEU A 153 16.19 -9.52 -11.56
C LEU A 153 16.72 -8.16 -12.05
N TYR A 154 16.11 -7.05 -11.61
CA TYR A 154 16.54 -5.70 -11.97
C TYR A 154 17.93 -5.36 -11.42
N ASP A 155 18.18 -5.61 -10.13
CA ASP A 155 19.51 -5.38 -9.54
C ASP A 155 20.56 -6.31 -10.15
N LYS A 156 20.19 -7.54 -10.56
CA LYS A 156 21.08 -8.39 -11.35
C LYS A 156 21.44 -7.75 -12.70
N GLN A 157 20.46 -7.35 -13.51
CA GLN A 157 20.72 -6.74 -14.83
C GLN A 157 21.54 -5.44 -14.71
N LYS A 158 21.22 -4.62 -13.71
CA LYS A 158 21.97 -3.41 -13.35
C LYS A 158 23.42 -3.70 -13.00
N ASN A 159 23.70 -4.76 -12.23
CA ASN A 159 25.05 -5.19 -11.90
C ASN A 159 25.79 -5.79 -13.12
N GLU A 160 25.11 -6.53 -13.99
CA GLU A 160 25.67 -7.04 -15.25
C GLU A 160 26.05 -5.88 -16.21
N LEU A 161 25.21 -4.84 -16.31
CA LEU A 161 25.52 -3.61 -17.05
C LEU A 161 26.69 -2.82 -16.42
N LEU A 162 26.77 -2.76 -15.09
CA LEU A 162 27.89 -2.13 -14.38
C LEU A 162 29.21 -2.84 -14.67
N GLN A 163 29.23 -4.18 -14.59
CA GLN A 163 30.40 -4.98 -14.95
C GLN A 163 30.78 -4.84 -16.43
N HIS A 164 29.80 -4.72 -17.34
CA HIS A 164 30.07 -4.45 -18.75
C HIS A 164 30.80 -3.12 -18.93
N ALA A 165 30.25 -2.03 -18.38
CA ALA A 165 30.83 -0.69 -18.46
C ALA A 165 32.20 -0.59 -17.77
N GLU A 166 32.40 -1.27 -16.64
CA GLU A 166 33.72 -1.40 -15.99
C GLU A 166 34.72 -2.14 -16.88
N SER A 167 34.29 -3.19 -17.58
CA SER A 167 35.14 -3.95 -18.51
C SER A 167 35.51 -3.16 -19.77
N GLU A 168 34.58 -2.38 -20.34
CA GLU A 168 34.84 -1.48 -21.47
C GLU A 168 35.79 -0.35 -21.06
N LEU A 169 35.59 0.24 -19.88
CA LEU A 169 36.48 1.28 -19.34
C LEU A 169 37.87 0.74 -19.00
N ALA A 170 37.99 -0.55 -18.62
CA ALA A 170 39.27 -1.22 -18.47
C ALA A 170 39.96 -1.51 -19.82
N GLN A 171 39.21 -1.92 -20.85
CA GLN A 171 39.73 -2.08 -22.22
C GLN A 171 40.22 -0.75 -22.79
N LEU A 172 39.42 0.31 -22.70
CA LEU A 172 39.76 1.64 -23.20
C LEU A 172 41.03 2.20 -22.51
N LYS A 173 41.19 1.97 -21.20
CA LYS A 173 42.45 2.28 -20.48
C LYS A 173 43.64 1.49 -21.03
N ALA A 174 43.48 0.19 -21.29
CA ALA A 174 44.55 -0.64 -21.85
C ALA A 174 44.94 -0.23 -23.28
N GLU A 175 43.98 0.18 -24.12
CA GLU A 175 44.26 0.74 -25.45
C GLU A 175 44.93 2.11 -25.37
N TYR A 176 44.51 2.98 -24.46
CA TYR A 176 45.14 4.28 -24.24
C TYR A 176 46.60 4.14 -23.75
N CYS A 177 46.88 3.21 -22.83
CA CYS A 177 48.26 2.88 -22.43
C CYS A 177 49.10 2.39 -23.62
N ARG A 178 48.57 1.47 -24.45
CA ARG A 178 49.26 1.03 -25.69
C ARG A 178 49.51 2.18 -26.67
N TYR A 179 48.57 3.13 -26.78
CA TYR A 179 48.73 4.31 -27.62
C TYR A 179 49.85 5.23 -27.10
N LEU A 180 49.91 5.47 -25.78
CA LEU A 180 50.99 6.23 -25.15
C LEU A 180 52.36 5.53 -25.30
N ASP A 181 52.42 4.20 -25.16
CA ASP A 181 53.67 3.46 -25.37
C ASP A 181 54.11 3.44 -26.84
N ASN A 182 53.16 3.41 -27.80
CA ASN A 182 53.46 3.59 -29.22
C ASN A 182 53.99 5.01 -29.52
N ILE A 183 53.44 6.05 -28.90
CA ILE A 183 53.97 7.42 -28.99
C ILE A 183 55.38 7.49 -28.38
N ARG A 184 55.58 6.92 -27.19
CA ARG A 184 56.88 6.84 -26.51
C ARG A 184 57.92 6.12 -27.36
N ALA A 185 57.55 5.03 -28.03
CA ALA A 185 58.43 4.31 -28.96
C ALA A 185 58.76 5.13 -30.22
N ALA A 186 57.78 5.85 -30.78
CA ALA A 186 57.99 6.71 -31.94
C ALA A 186 58.89 7.94 -31.65
N LEU A 187 58.74 8.55 -30.47
CA LEU A 187 59.57 9.67 -30.02
C LEU A 187 60.96 9.22 -29.50
N GLY A 188 61.02 8.04 -28.88
CA GLY A 188 62.25 7.47 -28.31
C GLY A 188 63.35 7.15 -29.32
N GLY A 189 63.07 7.16 -30.62
CA GLY A 189 64.06 6.96 -31.68
C GLY A 189 65.11 8.08 -31.83
N HIS A 190 64.89 9.25 -31.21
CA HIS A 190 65.77 10.43 -31.38
C HIS A 190 66.27 11.09 -30.09
N ALA A 191 65.86 10.62 -28.91
CA ALA A 191 66.24 11.21 -27.62
C ALA A 191 67.43 10.49 -26.98
N SER A 192 68.64 10.77 -27.47
CA SER A 192 69.89 10.55 -26.73
C SER A 192 70.55 11.91 -26.46
N SER A 193 70.84 12.17 -25.18
CA SER A 193 71.28 13.47 -24.63
C SER A 193 70.36 14.67 -24.93
N SER A 194 69.29 14.80 -24.15
CA SER A 194 68.98 16.07 -23.47
C SER A 194 68.52 15.75 -22.05
N GLU A 195 68.96 16.55 -21.09
CA GLU A 195 68.61 16.44 -19.68
C GLU A 195 67.38 17.34 -19.37
N GLU A 196 66.71 17.09 -18.24
CA GLU A 196 65.63 17.91 -17.64
C GLU A 196 64.48 18.41 -18.56
N LEU A 197 63.42 17.60 -18.69
CA LEU A 197 62.02 18.05 -18.75
C LEU A 197 61.11 16.82 -18.61
N ASP A 198 60.48 16.62 -17.45
CA ASP A 198 59.64 15.44 -17.16
C ASP A 198 58.19 15.65 -17.66
N PRO A 199 57.74 14.96 -18.74
CA PRO A 199 56.40 15.16 -19.29
C PRO A 199 55.33 14.38 -18.52
N ALA A 200 55.69 13.55 -17.53
CA ALA A 200 54.70 12.77 -16.77
C ALA A 200 53.83 13.66 -15.87
N ALA A 201 54.37 14.78 -15.39
CA ALA A 201 53.67 15.68 -14.47
C ALA A 201 52.38 16.27 -15.05
N ASP A 202 52.44 16.89 -16.25
CA ASP A 202 51.28 17.54 -16.87
C ASP A 202 50.18 16.54 -17.28
N VAL A 203 50.54 15.31 -17.65
CA VAL A 203 49.55 14.28 -18.00
C VAL A 203 48.73 13.85 -16.78
N HIS A 204 49.35 13.80 -15.59
CA HIS A 204 48.62 13.51 -14.35
C HIS A 204 47.62 14.63 -13.98
N VAL A 205 47.97 15.91 -14.21
CA VAL A 205 47.05 17.04 -13.96
C VAL A 205 45.77 16.91 -14.78
N TYR A 206 45.87 16.62 -16.08
CA TYR A 206 44.69 16.44 -16.94
C TYR A 206 43.82 15.23 -16.54
N VAL A 207 44.43 14.13 -16.07
CA VAL A 207 43.68 12.96 -15.61
C VAL A 207 42.92 13.26 -14.32
N ASP A 208 43.55 13.93 -13.35
CA ASP A 208 42.88 14.31 -12.09
C ASP A 208 41.82 15.41 -12.31
N GLU A 209 42.00 16.32 -13.26
CA GLU A 209 40.97 17.31 -13.63
C GLU A 209 39.73 16.64 -14.26
N ILE A 210 39.93 15.64 -15.14
CA ILE A 210 38.82 14.83 -15.69
C ILE A 210 38.10 14.03 -14.58
N LEU A 211 38.83 13.43 -13.65
CA LEU A 211 38.24 12.69 -12.52
C LEU A 211 37.48 13.62 -11.55
N ASN A 212 37.96 14.86 -11.37
CA ASN A 212 37.23 15.89 -10.62
C ASN A 212 35.96 16.36 -11.37
N LEU A 213 35.99 16.50 -12.70
CA LEU A 213 34.78 16.78 -13.49
C LEU A 213 33.72 15.69 -13.32
N VAL A 214 34.09 14.41 -13.45
CA VAL A 214 33.18 13.27 -13.25
C VAL A 214 32.63 13.24 -11.83
N SER A 215 33.44 13.60 -10.84
CA SER A 215 33.01 13.71 -9.44
C SER A 215 32.09 14.91 -9.18
N SER A 216 32.29 16.03 -9.88
CA SER A 216 31.45 17.23 -9.82
C SER A 216 30.07 16.99 -10.45
N VAL A 217 30.00 16.31 -11.60
CA VAL A 217 28.73 15.88 -12.22
C VAL A 217 27.92 14.97 -11.27
N LYS A 218 28.61 14.19 -10.44
CA LYS A 218 27.99 13.31 -9.43
C LYS A 218 27.47 14.04 -8.19
N SER A 219 27.95 15.26 -7.90
CA SER A 219 27.51 16.08 -6.76
C SER A 219 26.60 17.25 -7.13
N ALA A 220 26.56 17.67 -8.39
CA ALA A 220 25.69 18.75 -8.90
C ALA A 220 24.19 18.41 -8.94
N GLY A 221 23.79 17.18 -8.57
CA GLY A 221 22.41 16.67 -8.68
C GLY A 221 21.37 17.29 -7.72
N THR A 222 21.70 18.34 -6.97
CA THR A 222 20.82 18.95 -5.95
C THR A 222 20.82 20.49 -5.98
N LEU A 223 20.40 21.09 -7.09
CA LEU A 223 20.16 22.54 -7.16
C LEU A 223 18.79 22.90 -7.78
N ASN A 224 17.85 23.16 -6.87
CA ASN A 224 16.93 24.31 -6.84
C ASN A 224 16.35 24.85 -8.16
N GLY A 225 15.02 24.75 -8.33
CA GLY A 225 14.33 25.17 -9.54
C GLY A 225 14.26 26.69 -9.77
N GLY A 226 14.46 27.10 -11.01
CA GLY A 226 14.15 28.43 -11.54
C GLY A 226 13.41 28.29 -12.87
N ALA A 227 12.22 28.88 -12.97
CA ALA A 227 11.31 28.66 -14.10
C ALA A 227 11.80 29.38 -15.39
N PRO A 228 11.90 28.69 -16.54
CA PRO A 228 12.15 29.32 -17.83
C PRO A 228 10.91 30.06 -18.37
N HIS A 229 11.13 31.21 -19.04
CA HIS A 229 10.13 31.80 -19.93
C HIS A 229 10.03 31.01 -21.25
N PRO A 230 8.87 31.02 -21.94
CA PRO A 230 8.75 30.41 -23.27
C PRO A 230 9.59 31.18 -24.31
N PRO A 231 10.26 30.49 -25.26
CA PRO A 231 10.98 31.13 -26.35
C PRO A 231 10.03 31.65 -27.45
N PRO A 232 10.42 32.69 -28.21
CA PRO A 232 9.67 33.21 -29.34
C PRO A 232 9.88 32.38 -30.63
N ASP A 233 8.99 32.55 -31.61
CA ASP A 233 8.98 31.82 -32.88
C ASP A 233 10.29 31.94 -33.68
N VAL A 234 10.73 30.81 -34.25
CA VAL A 234 11.79 30.75 -35.26
C VAL A 234 11.16 30.47 -36.63
N PRO A 235 11.36 31.32 -37.65
CA PRO A 235 10.74 31.15 -38.96
C PRO A 235 11.45 30.09 -39.83
N GLU A 236 10.78 29.73 -40.92
CA GLU A 236 11.16 28.64 -41.82
C GLU A 236 12.50 28.81 -42.55
N SER A 237 13.00 27.67 -43.01
CA SER A 237 14.07 27.38 -43.97
C SER A 237 14.50 28.48 -44.96
N PRO A 238 15.73 28.35 -45.48
CA PRO A 238 15.85 28.19 -46.94
C PRO A 238 16.61 26.94 -47.36
N SER A 239 16.14 26.31 -48.43
CA SER A 239 16.83 25.22 -49.12
C SER A 239 18.06 25.73 -49.88
N VAL A 240 19.21 25.07 -49.70
CA VAL A 240 20.42 25.35 -50.49
C VAL A 240 20.76 24.16 -51.37
N SER A 241 20.39 24.26 -52.64
CA SER A 241 20.84 23.35 -53.69
C SER A 241 22.27 23.67 -54.13
N SER A 242 23.13 22.66 -54.25
CA SER A 242 24.43 22.77 -54.92
C SER A 242 24.73 21.54 -55.78
N GLN A 243 25.30 21.77 -56.96
CA GLN A 243 25.67 20.75 -57.95
C GLN A 243 27.19 20.73 -58.18
N SER A 244 27.69 19.64 -58.77
CA SER A 244 29.07 19.48 -59.28
C SER A 244 30.16 19.38 -58.19
N SER A 245 31.32 18.76 -58.44
CA SER A 245 31.83 18.12 -59.66
C SER A 245 32.46 16.75 -59.35
N LEU A 246 32.30 15.79 -60.28
CA LEU A 246 32.97 14.49 -60.22
C LEU A 246 34.19 14.50 -61.15
N GLN A 247 35.31 13.95 -60.68
CA GLN A 247 36.52 13.71 -61.45
C GLN A 247 36.97 12.25 -61.25
N ALA A 248 37.63 11.66 -62.25
CA ALA A 248 37.65 10.20 -62.43
C ALA A 248 38.44 9.44 -61.36
N VAL A 249 37.83 8.34 -60.90
CA VAL A 249 38.42 7.25 -60.08
C VAL A 249 38.47 6.01 -60.99
N PRO A 250 39.52 5.16 -60.94
CA PRO A 250 39.67 4.03 -61.85
C PRO A 250 38.46 3.08 -61.87
N ASP A 251 38.05 2.67 -63.08
CA ASP A 251 36.74 2.06 -63.33
C ASP A 251 36.47 0.73 -62.60
N ALA A 252 37.52 -0.01 -62.19
CA ALA A 252 37.39 -1.29 -61.50
C ALA A 252 36.72 -1.16 -60.10
N ASP A 253 37.17 -0.21 -59.29
CA ASP A 253 36.60 0.01 -57.95
C ASP A 253 35.26 0.75 -58.01
N ALA A 254 35.04 1.53 -59.08
CA ALA A 254 33.82 2.29 -59.29
C ALA A 254 32.59 1.38 -59.49
N GLU A 255 32.73 0.23 -60.16
CA GLU A 255 31.63 -0.75 -60.27
C GLU A 255 31.32 -1.44 -58.94
N HIS A 256 32.35 -1.82 -58.17
CA HIS A 256 32.15 -2.42 -56.84
C HIS A 256 31.45 -1.45 -55.89
N LEU A 257 31.90 -0.19 -55.83
CA LEU A 257 31.23 0.86 -55.04
C LEU A 257 29.78 1.10 -55.50
N ARG A 258 29.51 1.11 -56.81
CA ARG A 258 28.12 1.22 -57.32
C ARG A 258 27.25 0.01 -56.94
N ALA A 259 27.82 -1.19 -56.93
CA ALA A 259 27.13 -2.39 -56.47
C ALA A 259 26.82 -2.32 -54.96
N THR A 260 27.80 -1.98 -54.12
CA THR A 260 27.63 -1.83 -52.67
C THR A 260 26.65 -0.70 -52.31
N ILE A 261 26.69 0.44 -53.01
CA ILE A 261 25.70 1.52 -52.84
C ILE A 261 24.28 1.05 -53.26
N LYS A 262 24.18 0.13 -54.23
CA LYS A 262 22.90 -0.42 -54.65
C LYS A 262 22.33 -1.41 -53.61
N THR A 263 23.12 -2.33 -53.06
CA THR A 263 22.67 -3.19 -51.96
C THR A 263 22.33 -2.38 -50.73
N LEU A 264 23.21 -1.47 -50.27
CA LEU A 264 22.93 -0.61 -49.10
C LEU A 264 21.64 0.21 -49.27
N ARG A 265 21.26 0.62 -50.49
CA ARG A 265 19.96 1.26 -50.77
C ARG A 265 18.79 0.28 -50.69
N GLN A 266 18.94 -0.96 -51.19
CA GLN A 266 17.92 -2.00 -51.05
C GLN A 266 17.74 -2.40 -49.58
N ASP A 267 18.83 -2.53 -48.83
CA ASP A 267 18.84 -2.85 -47.40
C ASP A 267 18.19 -1.71 -46.59
N ASN A 268 18.49 -0.44 -46.90
CA ASN A 268 17.79 0.71 -46.30
C ASN A 268 16.28 0.71 -46.60
N GLU A 269 15.86 0.41 -47.83
CA GLU A 269 14.44 0.32 -48.18
C GLU A 269 13.75 -0.90 -47.53
N GLN A 270 14.49 -1.97 -47.23
CA GLN A 270 13.99 -3.11 -46.46
C GLN A 270 13.87 -2.78 -44.96
N LEU A 271 14.88 -2.13 -44.38
CA LEU A 271 14.88 -1.66 -43.00
C LEU A 271 13.76 -0.64 -42.75
N LYS A 272 13.54 0.33 -43.67
CA LYS A 272 12.40 1.25 -43.60
C LYS A 272 11.07 0.50 -43.52
N LYS A 273 10.86 -0.52 -44.37
CA LYS A 273 9.63 -1.33 -44.37
C LYS A 273 9.47 -2.11 -43.06
N GLN A 274 10.56 -2.63 -42.50
CA GLN A 274 10.54 -3.28 -41.19
C GLN A 274 10.21 -2.29 -40.07
N ILE A 275 10.78 -1.08 -40.08
CA ILE A 275 10.47 -0.01 -39.11
C ILE A 275 8.99 0.38 -39.20
N THR A 276 8.44 0.64 -40.40
CA THR A 276 7.02 0.96 -40.58
C THR A 276 6.11 -0.20 -40.16
N GLN A 277 6.51 -1.45 -40.40
CA GLN A 277 5.76 -2.63 -39.95
C GLN A 277 5.77 -2.76 -38.42
N LEU A 278 6.92 -2.52 -37.77
CA LEU A 278 7.03 -2.53 -36.31
C LEU A 278 6.24 -1.38 -35.66
N GLN A 279 6.26 -0.18 -36.26
CA GLN A 279 5.43 0.95 -35.82
C GLN A 279 3.93 0.65 -35.93
N LEU A 280 3.49 -0.01 -37.01
CA LEU A 280 2.10 -0.47 -37.15
C LEU A 280 1.73 -1.52 -36.10
N GLN A 281 2.61 -2.48 -35.84
CA GLN A 281 2.41 -3.49 -34.78
C GLN A 281 2.36 -2.85 -33.39
N GLN A 282 3.27 -1.92 -33.08
CA GLN A 282 3.26 -1.16 -31.84
C GLN A 282 1.91 -0.46 -31.66
N HIS A 283 1.42 0.26 -32.68
CA HIS A 283 0.15 0.96 -32.58
C HIS A 283 -1.05 0.02 -32.44
N GLU A 284 -1.04 -1.14 -33.11
CA GLU A 284 -2.02 -2.21 -32.85
C GLU A 284 -1.98 -2.73 -31.41
N HIS A 285 -0.79 -2.84 -30.80
CA HIS A 285 -0.64 -3.25 -29.40
C HIS A 285 -1.11 -2.17 -28.43
N GLU A 286 -0.80 -0.90 -28.67
CA GLU A 286 -1.31 0.26 -27.92
C GLU A 286 -2.84 0.28 -27.91
N GLN A 287 -3.48 0.13 -29.08
CA GLN A 287 -4.95 0.06 -29.16
C GLN A 287 -5.54 -1.16 -28.41
N LYS A 288 -4.86 -2.32 -28.45
CA LYS A 288 -5.29 -3.52 -27.70
C LYS A 288 -5.16 -3.32 -26.18
N VAL A 289 -4.10 -2.65 -25.71
CA VAL A 289 -3.90 -2.29 -24.30
C VAL A 289 -4.97 -1.29 -23.83
N LEU A 290 -5.22 -0.21 -24.58
CA LEU A 290 -6.26 0.77 -24.27
C LEU A 290 -7.65 0.11 -24.18
N LYS A 291 -8.00 -0.77 -25.13
CA LYS A 291 -9.26 -1.52 -25.08
C LYS A 291 -9.35 -2.46 -23.88
N MET A 292 -8.27 -3.17 -23.55
CA MET A 292 -8.23 -4.05 -22.38
C MET A 292 -8.36 -3.27 -21.06
N GLN A 293 -7.73 -2.09 -20.98
CA GLN A 293 -7.85 -1.19 -19.83
C GLN A 293 -9.29 -0.64 -19.68
N GLN A 294 -9.95 -0.31 -20.79
CA GLN A 294 -11.36 0.10 -20.81
C GLN A 294 -12.30 -1.04 -20.38
N GLU A 295 -12.08 -2.26 -20.88
CA GLU A 295 -12.84 -3.45 -20.48
C GLU A 295 -12.65 -3.78 -18.99
N PHE A 296 -11.43 -3.63 -18.47
CA PHE A 296 -11.13 -3.80 -17.05
C PHE A 296 -11.82 -2.73 -16.18
N GLN A 297 -11.79 -1.46 -16.58
CA GLN A 297 -12.53 -0.40 -15.89
C GLN A 297 -14.05 -0.67 -15.87
N GLN A 298 -14.61 -1.15 -16.98
CA GLN A 298 -16.03 -1.51 -17.06
C GLN A 298 -16.38 -2.69 -16.15
N GLN A 299 -15.55 -3.74 -16.11
CA GLN A 299 -15.74 -4.86 -15.18
C GLN A 299 -15.62 -4.44 -13.71
N SER A 300 -14.67 -3.56 -13.38
CA SER A 300 -14.50 -3.00 -12.03
C SER A 300 -15.74 -2.22 -11.57
N GLN A 301 -16.27 -1.34 -12.43
CA GLN A 301 -17.53 -0.61 -12.18
C GLN A 301 -18.72 -1.57 -12.01
N GLN A 302 -18.81 -2.62 -12.83
CA GLN A 302 -19.87 -3.62 -12.74
C GLN A 302 -19.78 -4.43 -11.43
N ALA A 303 -18.58 -4.81 -10.99
CA ALA A 303 -18.37 -5.50 -9.71
C ALA A 303 -18.75 -4.61 -8.52
N GLN A 304 -18.35 -3.33 -8.54
CA GLN A 304 -18.70 -2.36 -7.50
C GLN A 304 -20.22 -2.12 -7.44
N ALA A 305 -20.90 -2.03 -8.58
CA ALA A 305 -22.36 -1.90 -8.64
C ALA A 305 -23.06 -3.16 -8.09
N LEU A 306 -22.57 -4.36 -8.40
CA LEU A 306 -23.10 -5.61 -7.85
C LEU A 306 -22.92 -5.69 -6.33
N GLN A 307 -21.75 -5.28 -5.82
CA GLN A 307 -21.47 -5.23 -4.38
C GLN A 307 -22.40 -4.25 -3.64
N GLN A 308 -22.63 -3.05 -4.21
CA GLN A 308 -23.61 -2.09 -3.67
C GLN A 308 -25.04 -2.66 -3.70
N GLN A 309 -25.42 -3.36 -4.77
CA GLN A 309 -26.74 -4.01 -4.86
C GLN A 309 -26.92 -5.11 -3.79
N GLN A 310 -25.89 -5.91 -3.53
CA GLN A 310 -25.90 -6.92 -2.46
C GLN A 310 -25.99 -6.28 -1.07
N ALA A 311 -25.20 -5.23 -0.79
CA ALA A 311 -25.26 -4.50 0.47
C ALA A 311 -26.66 -3.87 0.70
N GLN A 312 -27.28 -3.31 -0.34
CA GLN A 312 -28.66 -2.80 -0.26
C GLN A 312 -29.69 -3.92 -0.04
N ALA A 313 -29.50 -5.10 -0.65
CA ALA A 313 -30.38 -6.26 -0.45
C ALA A 313 -30.30 -6.80 0.99
N GLN A 314 -29.08 -6.99 1.52
CA GLN A 314 -28.84 -7.38 2.92
C GLN A 314 -29.42 -6.34 3.89
N THR A 315 -29.21 -5.04 3.63
CA THR A 315 -29.80 -3.96 4.44
C THR A 315 -31.33 -4.04 4.47
N LYS A 316 -31.98 -4.30 3.33
CA LYS A 316 -33.44 -4.48 3.24
C LYS A 316 -33.91 -5.75 3.97
N GLN A 317 -33.17 -6.85 3.90
CA GLN A 317 -33.48 -8.07 4.65
C GLN A 317 -33.37 -7.85 6.17
N LEU A 318 -32.34 -7.18 6.66
CA LEU A 318 -32.19 -6.81 8.07
C LEU A 318 -33.31 -5.87 8.54
N GLN A 319 -33.70 -4.88 7.72
CA GLN A 319 -34.85 -4.02 8.01
C GLN A 319 -36.17 -4.79 8.04
N GLN A 320 -36.36 -5.78 7.16
CA GLN A 320 -37.53 -6.66 7.18
C GLN A 320 -37.55 -7.57 8.42
N HIS A 321 -36.40 -8.13 8.82
CA HIS A 321 -36.28 -8.93 10.04
C HIS A 321 -36.62 -8.09 11.28
N HIS A 322 -35.98 -6.93 11.44
CA HIS A 322 -36.24 -6.04 12.57
C HIS A 322 -37.70 -5.54 12.59
N ALA A 323 -38.34 -5.37 11.44
CA ALA A 323 -39.78 -5.06 11.37
C ALA A 323 -40.66 -6.23 11.80
N GLN A 324 -40.34 -7.46 11.41
CA GLN A 324 -41.05 -8.68 11.82
C GLN A 324 -40.87 -8.95 13.33
N GLU A 325 -39.64 -8.86 13.82
CA GLU A 325 -39.26 -9.03 15.23
C GLU A 325 -39.94 -7.99 16.12
N LYS A 326 -39.96 -6.71 15.69
CA LYS A 326 -40.72 -5.66 16.38
C LYS A 326 -42.23 -5.93 16.36
N ALA A 327 -42.78 -6.44 15.27
CA ALA A 327 -44.21 -6.78 15.20
C ALA A 327 -44.55 -7.99 16.09
N ALA A 328 -43.67 -8.99 16.18
CA ALA A 328 -43.82 -10.12 17.09
C ALA A 328 -43.79 -9.67 18.56
N TRP A 329 -42.81 -8.86 18.94
CA TRP A 329 -42.72 -8.28 20.30
C TRP A 329 -43.93 -7.39 20.64
N GLN A 330 -44.46 -6.65 19.66
CA GLN A 330 -45.69 -5.88 19.82
C GLN A 330 -46.95 -6.77 19.98
N ALA A 331 -46.99 -7.95 19.35
CA ALA A 331 -48.08 -8.90 19.55
C ALA A 331 -47.98 -9.61 20.92
N GLU A 332 -46.78 -10.03 21.32
CA GLU A 332 -46.51 -10.65 22.62
C GLU A 332 -46.83 -9.72 23.80
N THR A 333 -46.41 -8.45 23.72
CA THR A 333 -46.76 -7.43 24.74
C THR A 333 -48.26 -7.13 24.76
N GLN A 334 -48.95 -7.11 23.62
CA GLN A 334 -50.41 -6.98 23.59
C GLN A 334 -51.12 -8.21 24.21
N GLN A 335 -50.61 -9.42 23.97
CA GLN A 335 -51.14 -10.63 24.60
C GLN A 335 -50.96 -10.59 26.12
N CYS A 336 -49.77 -10.23 26.62
CA CYS A 336 -49.51 -10.08 28.05
C CYS A 336 -50.45 -9.05 28.71
N ILE A 337 -50.71 -7.91 28.05
CA ILE A 337 -51.69 -6.92 28.51
C ILE A 337 -53.10 -7.52 28.59
N ALA A 338 -53.55 -8.23 27.56
CA ALA A 338 -54.88 -8.86 27.54
C ALA A 338 -55.03 -9.98 28.60
N GLU A 339 -53.96 -10.71 28.91
CA GLU A 339 -53.94 -11.71 29.98
C GLU A 339 -54.01 -11.06 31.37
N LEU A 340 -53.31 -9.94 31.58
CA LEU A 340 -53.40 -9.14 32.81
C LEU A 340 -54.79 -8.50 32.99
N GLU A 341 -55.40 -7.96 31.92
CA GLU A 341 -56.79 -7.45 31.96
C GLU A 341 -57.81 -8.54 32.30
N GLN A 342 -57.62 -9.77 31.78
CA GLN A 342 -58.39 -10.93 32.21
C GLN A 342 -58.16 -11.28 33.68
N GLN A 343 -56.93 -11.21 34.18
CA GLN A 343 -56.64 -11.50 35.58
C GLN A 343 -57.29 -10.47 36.52
N ILE A 344 -57.18 -9.18 36.18
CA ILE A 344 -57.84 -8.09 36.92
C ILE A 344 -59.36 -8.30 36.97
N THR A 345 -60.01 -8.61 35.84
CA THR A 345 -61.46 -8.87 35.82
C THR A 345 -61.88 -10.17 36.49
N ARG A 346 -60.99 -11.16 36.66
CA ARG A 346 -61.22 -12.36 37.50
C ARG A 346 -61.17 -11.99 39.00
N GLU A 347 -60.17 -11.22 39.44
CA GLU A 347 -60.05 -10.81 40.85
C GLU A 347 -61.15 -9.81 41.26
N GLN A 348 -61.54 -8.88 40.40
CA GLN A 348 -62.70 -8.00 40.64
C GLN A 348 -63.98 -8.81 40.89
N LYS A 349 -64.24 -9.86 40.10
CA LYS A 349 -65.41 -10.74 40.28
C LYS A 349 -65.34 -11.53 41.60
N LYS A 350 -64.15 -11.99 42.02
CA LYS A 350 -63.95 -12.61 43.34
C LYS A 350 -64.22 -11.63 44.47
N SER A 351 -63.65 -10.42 44.40
CA SER A 351 -63.85 -9.36 45.40
C SER A 351 -65.34 -9.06 45.58
N HIS A 352 -66.06 -8.85 44.47
CA HIS A 352 -67.50 -8.57 44.53
C HIS A 352 -68.33 -9.76 45.06
N GLY A 353 -67.92 -11.00 44.77
CA GLY A 353 -68.52 -12.20 45.39
C GLY A 353 -68.31 -12.25 46.91
N LEU A 354 -67.13 -11.86 47.39
CA LEU A 354 -66.84 -11.77 48.83
C LEU A 354 -67.60 -10.62 49.50
N GLU A 355 -67.74 -9.46 48.86
CA GLU A 355 -68.58 -8.35 49.34
C GLU A 355 -70.04 -8.80 49.54
N GLN A 356 -70.62 -9.47 48.55
CA GLN A 356 -71.98 -10.03 48.66
C GLN A 356 -72.09 -11.05 49.80
N GLN A 357 -71.06 -11.89 50.00
CA GLN A 357 -71.02 -12.87 51.07
C GLN A 357 -70.90 -12.22 52.47
N ILE A 358 -70.12 -11.14 52.60
CA ILE A 358 -70.00 -10.33 53.83
C ILE A 358 -71.32 -9.61 54.14
N GLY A 359 -72.00 -9.08 53.12
CA GLY A 359 -73.34 -8.48 53.26
C GLY A 359 -74.37 -9.50 53.76
N ALA A 360 -74.41 -10.70 53.16
CA ALA A 360 -75.28 -11.78 53.60
C ALA A 360 -74.97 -12.29 55.02
N MET A 361 -73.72 -12.20 55.48
CA MET A 361 -73.36 -12.51 56.88
C MET A 361 -73.79 -11.41 57.86
N HIS A 362 -73.62 -10.12 57.51
CA HIS A 362 -74.16 -9.02 58.31
C HIS A 362 -75.69 -9.11 58.45
N GLN A 363 -76.38 -9.41 57.36
CA GLN A 363 -77.84 -9.56 57.36
C GLN A 363 -78.32 -10.75 58.23
N LYS A 364 -77.48 -11.79 58.40
CA LYS A 364 -77.76 -12.90 59.33
C LYS A 364 -77.45 -12.57 60.80
N LEU A 365 -76.35 -11.88 61.10
CA LEU A 365 -76.09 -11.41 62.47
C LEU A 365 -77.20 -10.47 62.96
N SER A 366 -77.69 -9.59 62.07
CA SER A 366 -78.81 -8.69 62.36
C SER A 366 -80.16 -9.39 62.65
N ALA A 367 -80.25 -10.71 62.47
CA ALA A 367 -81.48 -11.49 62.63
C ALA A 367 -81.42 -12.52 63.77
N GLN A 368 -80.34 -12.51 64.58
CA GLN A 368 -80.10 -13.53 65.61
C GLN A 368 -79.85 -12.93 67.01
N GLN A 369 -80.55 -11.83 67.33
CA GLN A 369 -80.32 -11.08 68.58
C GLN A 369 -81.61 -10.55 69.23
N ASP A 370 -82.69 -11.34 69.24
CA ASP A 370 -83.89 -11.13 70.06
C ASP A 370 -84.52 -12.47 70.47
N SER A 371 -84.65 -12.72 71.77
CA SER A 371 -85.53 -13.71 72.43
C SER A 371 -85.17 -13.82 73.92
N ALA A 372 -85.97 -13.23 74.79
CA ALA A 372 -85.77 -13.27 76.25
C ALA A 372 -87.11 -13.49 76.97
N ASP A 373 -87.37 -14.73 77.41
CA ASP A 373 -88.55 -15.12 78.17
C ASP A 373 -88.15 -15.98 79.38
N LEU A 374 -88.05 -15.36 80.57
CA LEU A 374 -87.68 -16.08 81.80
C LEU A 374 -88.23 -15.45 83.10
N GLU A 375 -89.14 -14.47 83.02
CA GLU A 375 -89.67 -13.76 84.20
C GLU A 375 -91.03 -14.30 84.71
N GLU A 376 -91.81 -14.98 83.86
CA GLU A 376 -93.19 -15.40 84.21
C GLU A 376 -93.25 -16.51 85.28
N ARG A 377 -92.22 -17.37 85.37
CA ARG A 377 -92.20 -18.54 86.28
C ARG A 377 -91.98 -18.21 87.76
N TYR A 378 -91.81 -16.94 88.12
CA TYR A 378 -91.51 -16.51 89.50
C TYR A 378 -92.65 -16.80 90.49
N ASN A 379 -93.91 -16.74 90.05
CA ASN A 379 -95.07 -16.71 90.94
C ASN A 379 -95.61 -18.09 91.37
N GLU A 380 -95.40 -19.15 90.58
CA GLU A 380 -95.82 -20.52 90.96
C GLU A 380 -94.98 -21.12 92.10
N ALA A 381 -93.73 -20.66 92.24
CA ALA A 381 -92.75 -21.21 93.18
C ALA A 381 -93.23 -21.24 94.63
N ARG A 382 -94.14 -20.32 95.02
CA ARG A 382 -94.58 -20.13 96.41
C ARG A 382 -95.37 -21.31 96.98
N VAL A 383 -96.07 -22.10 96.16
CA VAL A 383 -96.80 -23.30 96.60
C VAL A 383 -95.89 -24.54 96.64
N VAL A 384 -94.92 -24.60 95.71
CA VAL A 384 -94.01 -25.74 95.54
C VAL A 384 -92.97 -25.85 96.69
N ILE A 385 -92.76 -24.80 97.48
CA ILE A 385 -91.85 -24.80 98.65
C ILE A 385 -92.13 -25.95 99.64
N SER A 386 -93.39 -26.38 99.80
CA SER A 386 -93.75 -27.53 100.65
C SER A 386 -93.37 -28.90 100.06
N ARG A 387 -93.25 -29.00 98.72
CA ARG A 387 -92.80 -30.17 97.97
C ARG A 387 -91.26 -30.20 97.85
N LEU A 388 -90.65 -29.02 97.79
CA LEU A 388 -89.21 -28.81 97.69
C LEU A 388 -88.42 -29.36 98.89
N THR A 389 -89.00 -29.47 100.09
CA THR A 389 -88.32 -30.09 101.24
C THR A 389 -87.91 -31.54 100.97
N ASN A 390 -88.69 -32.28 100.17
CA ASN A 390 -88.32 -33.63 99.75
C ASN A 390 -87.48 -33.62 98.46
N GLN A 391 -87.83 -32.77 97.47
CA GLN A 391 -87.04 -32.66 96.24
C GLN A 391 -85.60 -32.16 96.48
N LEU A 392 -85.33 -31.35 97.51
CA LEU A 392 -83.98 -30.84 97.85
C LEU A 392 -82.93 -31.96 97.98
N ARG A 393 -83.34 -33.16 98.40
CA ARG A 393 -82.45 -34.32 98.52
C ARG A 393 -82.04 -34.90 97.16
N GLU A 394 -82.91 -34.86 96.15
CA GLU A 394 -82.60 -35.22 94.77
C GLU A 394 -81.97 -34.03 94.01
N GLN A 395 -82.43 -32.82 94.28
CA GLN A 395 -81.95 -31.58 93.67
C GLN A 395 -80.51 -31.25 94.09
N THR A 396 -80.02 -31.78 95.22
CA THR A 396 -78.59 -31.73 95.56
C THR A 396 -77.75 -32.59 94.60
N ALA A 397 -78.26 -33.75 94.15
CA ALA A 397 -77.61 -34.58 93.13
C ALA A 397 -77.79 -34.01 91.71
N ALA A 398 -78.96 -33.43 91.39
CA ALA A 398 -79.20 -32.73 90.13
C ALA A 398 -78.37 -31.44 90.01
N SER A 399 -78.21 -30.70 91.11
CA SER A 399 -77.32 -29.52 91.17
C SER A 399 -75.85 -29.92 91.08
N SER A 400 -75.45 -31.04 91.68
CA SER A 400 -74.10 -31.60 91.47
C SER A 400 -73.83 -31.95 90.00
N THR A 401 -74.81 -32.51 89.27
CA THR A 401 -74.67 -32.83 87.84
C THR A 401 -74.80 -31.61 86.94
N HIS A 402 -75.62 -30.61 87.28
CA HIS A 402 -75.61 -29.32 86.59
C HIS A 402 -74.32 -28.54 86.85
N GLN A 403 -73.77 -28.55 88.07
CA GLN A 403 -72.51 -27.88 88.38
C GLN A 403 -71.32 -28.52 87.66
N THR A 404 -71.28 -29.85 87.53
CA THR A 404 -70.25 -30.51 86.70
C THR A 404 -70.46 -30.27 85.21
N ASN A 405 -71.71 -30.26 84.71
CA ASN A 405 -71.98 -29.89 83.32
C ASN A 405 -71.58 -28.43 83.02
N PHE A 406 -71.90 -27.48 83.90
CA PHE A 406 -71.54 -26.07 83.73
C PHE A 406 -70.01 -25.85 83.86
N GLN A 407 -69.34 -26.63 84.72
CA GLN A 407 -67.87 -26.68 84.74
C GLN A 407 -67.28 -27.31 83.47
N GLN A 408 -67.95 -28.30 82.88
CA GLN A 408 -67.55 -28.91 81.60
C GLN A 408 -67.76 -27.93 80.43
N GLU A 409 -68.88 -27.21 80.37
CA GLU A 409 -69.10 -26.14 79.38
C GLU A 409 -68.14 -24.98 79.57
N LEU A 410 -67.88 -24.53 80.81
CA LEU A 410 -66.84 -23.53 81.09
C LEU A 410 -65.45 -24.02 80.70
N ALA A 411 -65.12 -25.29 80.93
CA ALA A 411 -63.86 -25.88 80.49
C ALA A 411 -63.78 -25.96 78.96
N GLU A 412 -64.85 -26.33 78.27
CA GLU A 412 -64.88 -26.42 76.80
C GLU A 412 -64.87 -25.04 76.14
N VAL A 413 -65.57 -24.04 76.70
CA VAL A 413 -65.50 -22.63 76.29
C VAL A 413 -64.10 -22.07 76.56
N THR A 414 -63.49 -22.37 77.70
CA THR A 414 -62.09 -21.99 78.00
C THR A 414 -61.12 -22.69 77.05
N GLN A 415 -61.37 -23.94 76.65
CA GLN A 415 -60.58 -24.67 75.66
C GLN A 415 -60.74 -24.07 74.26
N LYS A 416 -61.96 -23.71 73.85
CA LYS A 416 -62.27 -23.01 72.59
C LYS A 416 -61.62 -21.62 72.56
N LEU A 417 -61.68 -20.86 73.65
CA LEU A 417 -61.02 -19.55 73.81
C LEU A 417 -59.50 -19.67 73.77
N ASN A 418 -58.92 -20.65 74.47
CA ASN A 418 -57.48 -20.93 74.41
C ASN A 418 -57.03 -21.39 73.01
N LYS A 419 -57.86 -22.15 72.28
CA LYS A 419 -57.60 -22.53 70.89
C LYS A 419 -57.65 -21.32 69.95
N ALA A 420 -58.67 -20.46 70.09
CA ALA A 420 -58.79 -19.23 69.31
C ALA A 420 -57.64 -18.26 69.60
N SER A 421 -57.25 -18.07 70.86
CA SER A 421 -56.11 -17.24 71.26
C SER A 421 -54.77 -17.74 70.68
N ARG A 422 -54.57 -19.07 70.65
CA ARG A 422 -53.43 -19.70 69.95
C ARG A 422 -53.49 -19.51 68.43
N GLN A 423 -54.67 -19.55 67.82
CA GLN A 423 -54.82 -19.27 66.38
C GLN A 423 -54.55 -17.78 66.06
N VAL A 424 -55.00 -16.85 66.90
CA VAL A 424 -54.71 -15.42 66.75
C VAL A 424 -53.22 -15.14 66.87
N THR A 425 -52.52 -15.74 67.82
CA THR A 425 -51.06 -15.55 67.96
C THR A 425 -50.27 -16.18 66.81
N VAL A 426 -50.67 -17.35 66.29
CA VAL A 426 -50.10 -17.93 65.07
C VAL A 426 -50.34 -17.02 63.86
N LEU A 427 -51.57 -16.52 63.65
CA LEU A 427 -51.90 -15.62 62.53
C LEU A 427 -51.19 -14.26 62.64
N GLN A 428 -50.92 -13.76 63.85
CA GLN A 428 -50.10 -12.57 64.07
C GLN A 428 -48.63 -12.81 63.71
N GLN A 429 -48.09 -13.98 64.05
CA GLN A 429 -46.73 -14.37 63.68
C GLN A 429 -46.59 -14.58 62.17
N GLU A 430 -47.56 -15.25 61.54
CA GLU A 430 -47.62 -15.43 60.07
C GLU A 430 -47.73 -14.08 59.34
N ASN A 431 -48.51 -13.13 59.86
CA ASN A 431 -48.55 -11.75 59.33
C ASN A 431 -47.22 -11.00 59.49
N ALA A 432 -46.47 -11.23 60.59
CA ALA A 432 -45.16 -10.63 60.77
C ALA A 432 -44.15 -11.21 59.76
N GLU A 433 -44.12 -12.53 59.58
CA GLU A 433 -43.29 -13.18 58.57
C GLU A 433 -43.66 -12.77 57.13
N LEU A 434 -44.94 -12.59 56.83
CA LEU A 434 -45.40 -12.12 55.50
C LEU A 434 -44.98 -10.67 55.25
N LYS A 435 -44.96 -9.82 56.27
CA LYS A 435 -44.39 -8.47 56.16
C LYS A 435 -42.89 -8.50 55.93
N GLU A 436 -42.14 -9.29 56.71
CA GLU A 436 -40.69 -9.43 56.54
C GLU A 436 -40.33 -9.97 55.15
N LYS A 437 -41.06 -10.97 54.64
CA LYS A 437 -40.92 -11.47 53.27
C LYS A 437 -41.26 -10.39 52.22
N GLY A 438 -42.25 -9.53 52.50
CA GLY A 438 -42.57 -8.36 51.69
C GLY A 438 -41.44 -7.32 51.65
N ASP A 439 -40.89 -6.96 52.81
CA ASP A 439 -39.78 -6.00 52.92
C ASP A 439 -38.48 -6.52 52.28
N ILE A 440 -38.23 -7.84 52.35
CA ILE A 440 -37.13 -8.51 51.64
C ILE A 440 -37.37 -8.47 50.13
N SER A 441 -38.59 -8.76 49.66
CA SER A 441 -38.95 -8.71 48.24
C SER A 441 -38.86 -7.28 47.67
N ALA A 442 -39.24 -6.27 48.45
CA ALA A 442 -39.11 -4.86 48.08
C ALA A 442 -37.64 -4.46 47.91
N LYS A 443 -36.77 -4.85 48.85
CA LYS A 443 -35.32 -4.62 48.75
C LYS A 443 -34.66 -5.38 47.59
N MET A 444 -35.14 -6.57 47.25
CA MET A 444 -34.71 -7.27 46.03
C MET A 444 -35.10 -6.53 44.76
N MET A 445 -36.31 -5.94 44.70
CA MET A 445 -36.71 -5.10 43.57
C MET A 445 -35.89 -3.80 43.50
N GLU A 446 -35.71 -3.10 44.62
CA GLU A 446 -34.88 -1.88 44.72
C GLU A 446 -33.43 -2.12 44.28
N ASN A 447 -32.81 -3.22 44.72
CA ASN A 447 -31.45 -3.58 44.32
C ASN A 447 -31.38 -3.99 42.84
N ASN A 448 -32.35 -4.76 42.32
CA ASN A 448 -32.42 -5.08 40.90
C ASN A 448 -32.60 -3.83 40.04
N GLU A 449 -33.44 -2.88 40.47
CA GLU A 449 -33.66 -1.62 39.75
C GLU A 449 -32.37 -0.78 39.71
N ALA A 450 -31.66 -0.67 40.84
CA ALA A 450 -30.34 -0.03 40.92
C ALA A 450 -29.28 -0.72 40.03
N GLU A 451 -29.24 -2.07 40.00
CA GLU A 451 -28.36 -2.81 39.09
C GLU A 451 -28.73 -2.58 37.62
N THR A 452 -30.02 -2.52 37.26
CA THR A 452 -30.44 -2.25 35.87
C THR A 452 -30.14 -0.83 35.42
N GLU A 453 -30.29 0.20 36.26
CA GLU A 453 -29.85 1.56 35.90
C GLU A 453 -28.32 1.65 35.81
N HIS A 454 -27.56 0.97 36.69
CA HIS A 454 -26.11 0.90 36.57
C HIS A 454 -25.66 0.24 35.25
N PHE A 455 -26.26 -0.88 34.83
CA PHE A 455 -25.99 -1.47 33.51
C PHE A 455 -26.43 -0.56 32.35
N ARG A 456 -27.54 0.16 32.50
CA ARG A 456 -28.03 1.14 31.52
C ARG A 456 -27.10 2.35 31.41
N GLU A 457 -26.43 2.75 32.49
CA GLU A 457 -25.38 3.78 32.46
C GLU A 457 -24.10 3.28 31.82
N GLN A 458 -23.62 2.07 32.14
CA GLN A 458 -22.50 1.45 31.43
C GLN A 458 -22.78 1.31 29.92
N LEU A 459 -24.02 0.96 29.53
CA LEU A 459 -24.40 0.92 28.11
C LEU A 459 -24.44 2.30 27.45
N LYS A 460 -24.85 3.37 28.15
CA LYS A 460 -24.72 4.76 27.65
C LYS A 460 -23.24 5.15 27.47
N GLU A 461 -22.39 4.83 28.45
CA GLU A 461 -20.95 5.11 28.41
C GLU A 461 -20.29 4.38 27.23
N LYS A 462 -20.48 3.06 27.12
CA LYS A 462 -19.92 2.25 26.03
C LYS A 462 -20.48 2.65 24.66
N ALA A 463 -21.75 3.05 24.55
CA ALA A 463 -22.29 3.63 23.31
C ALA A 463 -21.64 4.99 22.97
N SER A 464 -21.27 5.80 23.97
CA SER A 464 -20.54 7.05 23.75
C SER A 464 -19.08 6.82 23.33
N GLU A 465 -18.42 5.80 23.90
CA GLU A 465 -17.07 5.37 23.54
C GLU A 465 -17.03 4.78 22.12
N ILE A 466 -17.98 3.92 21.76
CA ILE A 466 -18.13 3.41 20.39
C ILE A 466 -18.33 4.59 19.42
N LYS A 467 -19.10 5.61 19.79
CA LYS A 467 -19.31 6.81 18.96
C LYS A 467 -18.03 7.63 18.80
N THR A 468 -17.25 7.87 19.85
CA THR A 468 -15.99 8.62 19.74
C THR A 468 -14.91 7.83 18.99
N LEU A 469 -14.81 6.51 19.21
CA LEU A 469 -13.94 5.62 18.42
C LEU A 469 -14.34 5.59 16.94
N THR A 470 -15.64 5.56 16.62
CA THR A 470 -16.12 5.64 15.23
C THR A 470 -15.74 6.98 14.60
N GLN A 471 -15.87 8.09 15.33
CA GLN A 471 -15.44 9.41 14.85
C GLN A 471 -13.93 9.46 14.62
N GLN A 472 -13.12 8.93 15.54
CA GLN A 472 -11.66 8.83 15.37
C GLN A 472 -11.27 7.95 14.17
N LEU A 473 -11.96 6.83 13.95
CA LEU A 473 -11.76 5.97 12.78
C LEU A 473 -12.03 6.76 11.49
N THR A 474 -13.21 7.40 11.37
CA THR A 474 -13.54 8.17 10.15
C THR A 474 -12.63 9.38 9.91
N ALA A 475 -12.05 9.96 10.98
CA ALA A 475 -11.04 11.01 10.86
C ALA A 475 -9.69 10.44 10.37
N LYS A 476 -9.29 9.26 10.84
CA LYS A 476 -8.09 8.58 10.34
C LYS A 476 -8.26 8.06 8.92
N ASP A 477 -9.44 7.57 8.54
CA ASP A 477 -9.76 7.19 7.16
C ASP A 477 -9.67 8.40 6.19
N SER A 478 -10.00 9.61 6.65
CA SER A 478 -9.86 10.82 5.83
C SER A 478 -8.41 11.33 5.77
N GLU A 479 -7.64 11.18 6.85
CA GLU A 479 -6.20 11.46 6.90
C GLU A 479 -5.40 10.50 5.98
N VAL A 480 -5.72 9.20 6.00
CA VAL A 480 -5.13 8.20 5.09
C VAL A 480 -5.44 8.57 3.63
N LYS A 481 -6.68 8.91 3.30
CA LYS A 481 -7.04 9.32 1.92
C LYS A 481 -6.35 10.60 1.46
N GLN A 482 -6.07 11.54 2.37
CA GLN A 482 -5.26 12.73 2.06
C GLN A 482 -3.79 12.37 1.85
N GLN A 483 -3.25 11.38 2.58
CA GLN A 483 -1.90 10.86 2.37
C GLN A 483 -1.78 10.05 1.08
N GLU A 484 -2.76 9.21 0.74
CA GLU A 484 -2.87 8.52 -0.55
C GLU A 484 -2.86 9.53 -1.70
N GLN A 485 -3.74 10.54 -1.68
CA GLN A 485 -3.75 11.61 -2.68
C GLN A 485 -2.43 12.41 -2.71
N ALA A 486 -1.75 12.62 -1.58
CA ALA A 486 -0.45 13.27 -1.56
C ALA A 486 0.64 12.40 -2.22
N VAL A 487 0.61 11.09 -2.03
CA VAL A 487 1.51 10.13 -2.68
C VAL A 487 1.23 10.06 -4.18
N ASP A 488 -0.04 9.96 -4.61
CA ASP A 488 -0.43 9.97 -6.03
C ASP A 488 0.06 11.24 -6.74
N ASN A 489 -0.12 12.41 -6.10
CA ASN A 489 0.38 13.69 -6.63
C ASN A 489 1.91 13.73 -6.70
N LEU A 490 2.62 13.25 -5.67
CA LEU A 490 4.08 13.18 -5.67
C LEU A 490 4.61 12.22 -6.74
N GLN A 491 3.95 11.08 -6.93
CA GLN A 491 4.32 10.12 -7.98
C GLN A 491 4.06 10.70 -9.37
N SER A 492 2.92 11.38 -9.59
CA SER A 492 2.69 12.11 -10.85
C SER A 492 3.73 13.20 -11.12
N VAL A 493 4.24 13.88 -10.10
CA VAL A 493 5.32 14.88 -10.24
C VAL A 493 6.67 14.21 -10.53
N LEU A 494 6.95 13.05 -9.93
CA LEU A 494 8.15 12.26 -10.25
C LEU A 494 8.10 11.73 -11.69
N ASP A 495 6.97 11.17 -12.12
CA ASP A 495 6.77 10.68 -13.49
C ASP A 495 6.92 11.82 -14.51
N MET A 496 6.34 13.01 -14.23
CA MET A 496 6.56 14.21 -15.04
C MET A 496 8.05 14.58 -15.11
N PHE A 497 8.74 14.67 -13.96
CA PHE A 497 10.17 15.00 -13.92
C PHE A 497 11.04 13.96 -14.63
N HIS A 498 10.68 12.68 -14.58
CA HIS A 498 11.34 11.63 -15.36
C HIS A 498 11.12 11.81 -16.87
N THR A 499 9.90 12.12 -17.33
CA THR A 499 9.64 12.38 -18.75
C THR A 499 10.31 13.67 -19.27
N GLU A 500 10.32 14.73 -18.47
CA GLU A 500 10.99 16.00 -18.80
C GLU A 500 12.51 15.81 -18.89
N ARG A 501 13.11 15.11 -17.93
CA ARG A 501 14.55 14.80 -17.93
C ARG A 501 14.96 13.85 -19.05
N GLU A 502 14.14 12.86 -19.39
CA GLU A 502 14.39 11.98 -20.53
C GLU A 502 14.31 12.76 -21.85
N ALA A 503 13.34 13.67 -22.00
CA ALA A 503 13.26 14.56 -23.15
C ALA A 503 14.47 15.50 -23.25
N GLU A 504 14.95 16.06 -22.14
CA GLU A 504 16.17 16.88 -22.11
C GLU A 504 17.42 16.06 -22.52
N ILE A 505 17.57 14.84 -21.98
CA ILE A 505 18.67 13.94 -22.33
C ILE A 505 18.61 13.57 -23.82
N GLN A 506 17.42 13.30 -24.37
CA GLN A 506 17.25 13.03 -25.80
C GLN A 506 17.54 14.26 -26.68
N SER A 507 17.17 15.48 -26.26
CA SER A 507 17.55 16.72 -26.97
C SER A 507 19.07 16.90 -27.00
N ARG A 508 19.72 16.85 -25.84
CA ARG A 508 21.19 16.98 -25.71
C ARG A 508 21.94 15.88 -26.48
N MET A 509 21.41 14.65 -26.53
CA MET A 509 21.97 13.59 -27.38
C MET A 509 21.77 13.87 -28.88
N GLY A 510 20.67 14.49 -29.28
CA GLY A 510 20.44 14.94 -30.66
C GLY A 510 21.40 16.06 -31.06
N GLU A 511 21.56 17.07 -30.22
CA GLU A 511 22.52 18.18 -30.37
C GLU A 511 23.96 17.66 -30.47
N MET A 512 24.38 16.80 -29.53
CA MET A 512 25.74 16.22 -29.53
C MET A 512 26.01 15.34 -30.75
N ARG A 513 25.01 14.63 -31.29
CA ARG A 513 25.13 13.91 -32.57
C ARG A 513 25.30 14.87 -33.74
N LEU A 514 24.53 15.95 -33.79
CA LEU A 514 24.64 16.97 -34.83
C LEU A 514 26.01 17.66 -34.82
N ASP A 515 26.54 17.98 -33.64
CA ASP A 515 27.90 18.51 -33.47
C ASP A 515 28.97 17.49 -33.86
N MET A 516 28.79 16.21 -33.51
CA MET A 516 29.68 15.12 -33.93
C MET A 516 29.71 14.95 -35.45
N ASP A 517 28.54 14.96 -36.12
CA ASP A 517 28.43 14.90 -37.59
C ASP A 517 29.04 16.16 -38.24
N MET A 518 28.85 17.34 -37.63
CA MET A 518 29.44 18.59 -38.08
C MET A 518 30.98 18.58 -37.95
N LEU A 519 31.51 18.04 -36.86
CA LEU A 519 32.95 17.87 -36.63
C LEU A 519 33.54 16.83 -37.58
N GLN A 520 32.87 15.70 -37.83
CA GLN A 520 33.27 14.74 -38.85
C GLN A 520 33.32 15.39 -40.24
N SER A 521 32.28 16.13 -40.63
CA SER A 521 32.24 16.87 -41.90
C SER A 521 33.37 17.90 -42.03
N LYS A 522 33.71 18.61 -40.94
CA LYS A 522 34.87 19.52 -40.88
C LYS A 522 36.20 18.77 -41.01
N VAL A 523 36.37 17.63 -40.35
CA VAL A 523 37.56 16.77 -40.44
C VAL A 523 37.71 16.19 -41.85
N GLU A 524 36.64 15.73 -42.48
CA GLU A 524 36.68 15.28 -43.87
C GLU A 524 37.01 16.42 -44.83
N ALA A 525 36.44 17.61 -44.64
CA ALA A 525 36.74 18.79 -45.46
C ALA A 525 38.23 19.18 -45.33
N GLY A 526 38.76 19.23 -44.10
CA GLY A 526 40.19 19.45 -43.85
C GLY A 526 41.08 18.37 -44.47
N ARG A 527 40.67 17.09 -44.41
CA ARG A 527 41.38 15.97 -45.05
C ARG A 527 41.36 16.07 -46.58
N ARG A 528 40.24 16.50 -47.18
CA ARG A 528 40.13 16.76 -48.63
C ARG A 528 41.05 17.92 -49.04
N GLU A 529 41.14 18.99 -48.25
CA GLU A 529 42.03 20.12 -48.55
C GLU A 529 43.50 19.76 -48.39
N ALA A 530 43.85 19.04 -47.31
CA ALA A 530 45.22 18.55 -47.09
C ALA A 530 45.70 17.62 -48.22
N GLU A 531 44.81 16.79 -48.79
CA GLU A 531 45.16 15.93 -49.93
C GLU A 531 45.30 16.73 -51.25
N LYS A 532 44.47 17.77 -51.48
CA LYS A 532 44.69 18.70 -52.61
C LYS A 532 46.06 19.39 -52.49
N GLU A 533 46.40 19.91 -51.32
CA GLU A 533 47.68 20.57 -51.05
C GLU A 533 48.84 19.58 -51.23
N ARG A 534 48.71 18.34 -50.75
CA ARG A 534 49.70 17.27 -50.98
C ARG A 534 49.89 16.98 -52.47
N MET A 535 48.80 16.92 -53.24
CA MET A 535 48.85 16.75 -54.70
C MET A 535 49.45 17.96 -55.43
N ALA A 536 49.16 19.18 -54.98
CA ALA A 536 49.76 20.41 -55.50
C ALA A 536 51.26 20.46 -55.22
N GLN A 537 51.71 20.06 -54.02
CA GLN A 537 53.13 19.94 -53.69
C GLN A 537 53.84 18.85 -54.51
N VAL A 538 53.17 17.73 -54.82
CA VAL A 538 53.73 16.71 -55.73
C VAL A 538 53.88 17.28 -57.14
N ALA A 539 52.86 17.95 -57.69
CA ALA A 539 52.94 18.59 -59.00
C ALA A 539 54.05 19.66 -59.06
N LEU A 540 54.17 20.51 -58.03
CA LEU A 540 55.21 21.53 -57.92
C LEU A 540 56.62 20.91 -57.81
N ARG A 541 56.77 19.78 -57.09
CA ARG A 541 58.03 19.02 -57.05
C ARG A 541 58.39 18.45 -58.43
N GLU A 542 57.42 17.91 -59.17
CA GLU A 542 57.68 17.46 -60.54
C GLU A 542 58.08 18.62 -61.47
N GLU A 543 57.46 19.79 -61.35
CA GLU A 543 57.87 20.98 -62.14
C GLU A 543 59.27 21.46 -61.79
N HIS A 544 59.61 21.49 -60.49
CA HIS A 544 60.98 21.76 -60.06
C HIS A 544 61.96 20.70 -60.58
N GLU A 545 61.60 19.41 -60.60
CA GLU A 545 62.47 18.36 -61.14
C GLU A 545 62.65 18.50 -62.65
N LYS A 546 61.58 18.79 -63.40
CA LYS A 546 61.62 19.09 -64.85
C LYS A 546 62.53 20.29 -65.13
N LEU A 547 62.46 21.34 -64.30
CA LEU A 547 63.33 22.51 -64.40
C LEU A 547 64.79 22.22 -64.00
N LEU A 548 65.03 21.39 -62.98
CA LEU A 548 66.37 20.96 -62.58
C LEU A 548 67.02 20.14 -63.69
N ARG A 549 66.36 19.10 -64.22
CA ARG A 549 66.82 18.31 -65.37
C ARG A 549 67.06 19.16 -66.64
N PHE A 550 66.35 20.28 -66.80
CA PHE A 550 66.60 21.24 -67.88
C PHE A 550 67.83 22.12 -67.62
N LYS A 551 67.99 22.64 -66.40
CA LYS A 551 69.18 23.42 -65.99
C LYS A 551 70.44 22.57 -65.99
N GLU A 552 70.36 21.31 -65.56
CA GLU A 552 71.44 20.33 -65.60
C GLU A 552 71.92 20.09 -67.04
N LYS A 553 71.01 19.93 -68.01
CA LYS A 553 71.36 19.89 -69.44
C LYS A 553 72.02 21.19 -69.94
N GLN A 554 71.62 22.35 -69.42
CA GLN A 554 72.30 23.61 -69.74
C GLN A 554 73.69 23.69 -69.09
N ILE A 555 73.85 23.24 -67.85
CA ILE A 555 75.13 23.16 -67.14
C ILE A 555 76.07 22.23 -67.91
N ASN A 556 75.66 21.01 -68.24
CA ASN A 556 76.49 20.07 -69.00
C ASN A 556 76.89 20.66 -70.37
N CYS A 557 75.98 21.34 -71.08
CA CYS A 557 76.31 22.02 -72.34
C CYS A 557 77.23 23.25 -72.16
N LEU A 558 77.22 23.89 -70.99
CA LEU A 558 78.17 24.94 -70.62
C LEU A 558 79.51 24.35 -70.16
N GLU A 559 79.51 23.20 -69.49
CA GLU A 559 80.71 22.46 -69.12
C GLU A 559 81.42 21.89 -70.35
N ASP A 560 80.70 21.34 -71.33
CA ASP A 560 81.24 20.98 -72.65
C ASP A 560 81.93 22.18 -73.31
N LYS A 561 81.30 23.36 -73.28
CA LYS A 561 81.87 24.60 -73.82
C LYS A 561 83.05 25.12 -72.99
N VAL A 562 83.01 24.97 -71.68
CA VAL A 562 84.11 25.32 -70.78
C VAL A 562 85.27 24.35 -70.96
N GLN A 563 85.05 23.06 -71.20
CA GLN A 563 86.08 22.09 -71.56
C GLN A 563 86.66 22.36 -72.95
N GLN A 564 85.85 22.77 -73.93
CA GLN A 564 86.34 23.25 -75.24
C GLN A 564 87.17 24.53 -75.11
N LEU A 565 86.71 25.49 -74.30
CA LEU A 565 87.45 26.74 -74.02
C LEU A 565 88.70 26.50 -73.17
N LEU A 566 88.68 25.58 -72.22
CA LEU A 566 89.85 25.17 -71.43
C LEU A 566 90.82 24.37 -72.29
N GLY A 567 90.36 23.53 -73.20
CA GLY A 567 91.22 22.87 -74.20
C GLY A 567 91.88 23.90 -75.13
N ALA A 568 91.14 24.89 -75.62
CA ALA A 568 91.70 25.98 -76.42
C ALA A 568 92.63 26.90 -75.60
N MET A 569 92.34 27.15 -74.32
CA MET A 569 93.21 27.89 -73.40
C MET A 569 94.42 27.07 -72.95
N GLU A 570 94.33 25.75 -72.89
CA GLU A 570 95.47 24.87 -72.64
C GLU A 570 96.33 24.77 -73.90
N GLU A 571 95.76 24.75 -75.11
CA GLU A 571 96.52 24.94 -76.35
C GLU A 571 97.19 26.32 -76.43
N GLN A 572 96.54 27.39 -75.94
CA GLN A 572 97.19 28.70 -75.81
C GLN A 572 98.26 28.72 -74.72
N MET A 573 98.01 28.17 -73.52
CA MET A 573 99.02 28.10 -72.46
C MET A 573 100.19 27.23 -72.87
N LYS A 574 99.98 26.14 -73.61
CA LYS A 574 101.04 25.30 -74.22
C LYS A 574 101.82 26.01 -75.35
N ARG A 575 101.38 27.22 -75.76
CA ARG A 575 102.12 28.18 -76.60
C ARG A 575 102.68 29.38 -75.82
N MET A 576 102.41 29.52 -74.52
CA MET A 576 102.88 30.63 -73.66
C MET A 576 103.70 30.18 -72.44
N ASN A 577 103.68 28.88 -72.10
CA ASN A 577 104.28 28.30 -70.90
C ASN A 577 105.80 28.04 -71.03
N ASP A 578 106.51 28.91 -71.75
CA ASP A 578 107.95 29.13 -71.58
C ASP A 578 108.23 30.35 -70.67
N GLU A 579 107.25 31.25 -70.48
CA GLU A 579 107.38 32.42 -69.57
C GLU A 579 106.79 32.12 -68.19
N ASN A 580 107.29 31.06 -67.54
CA ASN A 580 106.89 30.69 -66.18
C ASN A 580 107.55 31.59 -65.11
N SER A 581 107.23 32.89 -65.18
CA SER A 581 107.54 33.87 -64.14
C SER A 581 106.26 34.60 -63.73
N ILE A 582 105.84 34.43 -62.47
CA ILE A 582 104.79 35.26 -61.87
C ILE A 582 105.30 36.69 -61.84
N ASP A 583 104.82 37.51 -62.78
CA ASP A 583 105.34 38.86 -62.97
C ASP A 583 105.09 39.71 -61.71
N LYS A 584 106.19 40.07 -61.04
CA LYS A 584 106.17 40.91 -59.84
C LYS A 584 105.62 42.30 -60.15
N THR A 585 105.69 42.75 -61.41
CA THR A 585 105.08 43.98 -61.90
C THR A 585 103.55 43.90 -61.92
N LEU A 586 102.98 42.78 -62.36
CA LEU A 586 101.53 42.52 -62.33
C LEU A 586 100.98 42.49 -60.89
N VAL A 587 101.67 41.79 -59.98
CA VAL A 587 101.27 41.71 -58.56
C VAL A 587 101.39 43.07 -57.87
N SER A 588 102.48 43.81 -58.10
CA SER A 588 102.64 45.19 -57.62
C SER A 588 101.59 46.15 -58.21
N GLY A 589 101.26 45.99 -59.50
CA GLY A 589 100.21 46.76 -60.19
C GLY A 589 98.81 46.51 -59.63
N LEU A 590 98.50 45.27 -59.21
CA LEU A 590 97.28 44.95 -58.47
C LEU A 590 97.25 45.62 -57.08
N PHE A 591 98.38 45.65 -56.37
CA PHE A 591 98.49 46.31 -55.06
C PHE A 591 98.35 47.84 -55.15
N LEU A 592 98.98 48.45 -56.16
CA LEU A 592 98.80 49.87 -56.50
C LEU A 592 97.38 50.19 -56.97
N ARG A 593 96.70 49.29 -57.70
CA ARG A 593 95.27 49.45 -58.02
C ARG A 593 94.40 49.36 -56.77
N TYR A 594 94.68 48.46 -55.84
CA TYR A 594 93.94 48.36 -54.58
C TYR A 594 94.05 49.63 -53.74
N ILE A 595 95.28 50.16 -53.54
CA ILE A 595 95.51 51.39 -52.77
C ILE A 595 94.85 52.62 -53.41
N ASN A 596 94.86 52.72 -54.75
CA ASN A 596 94.24 53.83 -55.47
C ASN A 596 92.70 53.69 -55.59
N ALA A 597 92.14 52.48 -55.50
CA ALA A 597 90.70 52.22 -55.51
C ALA A 597 90.03 52.52 -54.16
N LYS A 598 90.24 53.73 -53.62
CA LYS A 598 89.61 54.18 -52.37
C LYS A 598 88.08 54.25 -52.51
N SER A 599 87.42 53.26 -51.91
CA SER A 599 85.96 53.17 -51.71
C SER A 599 85.12 53.01 -53.00
N GLY A 600 85.22 51.83 -53.62
CA GLY A 600 84.29 51.38 -54.67
C GLY A 600 84.36 49.86 -54.87
N ASN A 601 83.30 49.26 -55.44
CA ASN A 601 83.13 47.79 -55.55
C ASN A 601 84.37 47.05 -56.11
N ASN A 602 85.11 47.68 -57.01
CA ASN A 602 86.32 47.17 -57.63
C ASN A 602 87.40 46.76 -56.61
N SER A 603 87.42 47.32 -55.40
CA SER A 603 88.36 46.92 -54.34
C SER A 603 88.10 45.49 -53.87
N VAL A 604 86.84 45.07 -53.79
CA VAL A 604 86.41 43.71 -53.42
C VAL A 604 86.76 42.71 -54.52
N GLU A 605 86.66 43.12 -55.79
CA GLU A 605 87.07 42.28 -56.93
C GLU A 605 88.60 42.12 -56.98
N VAL A 606 89.36 43.19 -56.77
CA VAL A 606 90.84 43.11 -56.65
C VAL A 606 91.24 42.24 -55.45
N LEU A 607 90.55 42.33 -54.31
CA LEU A 607 90.77 41.42 -53.18
C LEU A 607 90.44 39.96 -53.50
N LYS A 608 89.41 39.67 -54.31
CA LYS A 608 89.11 38.30 -54.78
C LYS A 608 90.15 37.76 -55.76
N VAL A 609 90.76 38.63 -56.57
CA VAL A 609 91.89 38.25 -57.44
C VAL A 609 93.13 38.00 -56.59
N MET A 610 93.42 38.87 -55.61
CA MET A 610 94.53 38.67 -54.66
C MET A 610 94.36 37.40 -53.83
N SER A 611 93.20 37.13 -53.23
CA SER A 611 92.98 35.94 -52.40
C SER A 611 93.23 34.64 -53.17
N ARG A 612 92.98 34.65 -54.48
CA ARG A 612 93.16 33.52 -55.39
C ARG A 612 94.59 33.39 -55.95
N ILE A 613 95.34 34.48 -56.05
CA ILE A 613 96.78 34.47 -56.40
C ILE A 613 97.64 34.11 -55.18
N LEU A 614 97.20 34.48 -53.98
CA LEU A 614 97.97 34.37 -52.72
C LEU A 614 97.53 33.17 -51.86
N ASN A 615 96.55 32.38 -52.32
CA ASN A 615 95.95 31.25 -51.61
C ASN A 615 95.55 31.59 -50.15
N TRP A 616 94.84 32.69 -49.95
CA TRP A 616 94.30 33.06 -48.62
C TRP A 616 93.25 32.06 -48.17
N ASP A 617 93.41 31.52 -46.95
CA ASP A 617 92.40 30.68 -46.30
C ASP A 617 91.12 31.45 -45.96
N ALA A 618 90.08 30.72 -45.53
CA ALA A 618 88.77 31.30 -45.25
C ALA A 618 88.77 32.32 -44.10
N ASP A 619 89.69 32.21 -43.13
CA ASP A 619 89.78 33.13 -41.99
C ASP A 619 90.60 34.38 -42.33
N MET A 620 91.59 34.28 -43.21
CA MET A 620 92.21 35.45 -43.86
C MET A 620 91.17 36.21 -44.70
N GLN A 621 90.36 35.51 -45.50
CA GLN A 621 89.30 36.14 -46.30
C GLN A 621 88.23 36.83 -45.44
N ARG A 622 87.92 36.32 -44.24
CA ARG A 622 87.10 37.03 -43.24
C ARG A 622 87.78 38.30 -42.74
N LYS A 623 89.07 38.22 -42.35
CA LYS A 623 89.85 39.35 -41.81
C LYS A 623 89.96 40.53 -42.78
N VAL A 624 90.10 40.28 -44.08
CA VAL A 624 90.09 41.35 -45.11
C VAL A 624 88.68 41.75 -45.58
N GLY A 625 87.62 41.29 -44.91
CA GLY A 625 86.23 41.66 -45.20
C GLY A 625 85.65 41.07 -46.49
N LEU A 626 86.35 40.12 -47.13
CA LEU A 626 85.99 39.57 -48.44
C LEU A 626 84.76 38.65 -48.37
N THR A 627 84.62 37.93 -47.25
CA THR A 627 83.50 37.04 -46.93
C THR A 627 82.71 37.61 -45.75
N ARG A 628 81.85 38.61 -46.03
CA ARG A 628 80.86 39.13 -45.07
C ARG A 628 79.69 38.14 -44.88
N THR A 629 80.02 36.96 -44.38
CA THR A 629 79.09 35.85 -44.13
C THR A 629 78.13 36.22 -43.00
N GLY A 630 76.82 36.24 -43.28
CA GLY A 630 75.80 36.40 -42.22
C GLY A 630 74.44 36.97 -42.65
N PHE A 631 74.33 37.72 -43.75
CA PHE A 631 73.09 38.46 -44.05
C PHE A 631 71.83 37.58 -44.26
N TRP A 632 71.99 36.38 -44.82
CA TRP A 632 70.85 35.48 -45.11
C TRP A 632 70.44 34.57 -43.94
N SER A 633 71.22 34.50 -42.86
CA SER A 633 70.91 33.64 -41.71
C SER A 633 69.99 34.30 -40.67
N ALA A 634 69.85 35.63 -40.71
CA ALA A 634 69.08 36.40 -39.74
C ALA A 634 67.58 36.57 -40.11
N LEU A 635 67.11 35.96 -41.20
CA LEU A 635 65.77 36.21 -41.79
C LEU A 635 64.74 35.10 -41.52
N MET A 636 65.08 34.06 -40.75
CA MET A 636 64.25 32.87 -40.55
C MET A 636 64.07 32.46 -39.07
N ASN A 637 64.50 33.28 -38.10
CA ASN A 637 64.29 33.02 -36.67
C ASN A 637 63.92 34.33 -35.93
N PRO A 638 62.62 34.58 -35.64
CA PRO A 638 62.17 35.76 -34.91
C PRO A 638 62.02 35.48 -33.41
N ALA A 639 63.12 35.14 -32.74
CA ALA A 639 63.16 34.92 -31.29
C ALA A 639 64.44 35.49 -30.67
N GLU A 640 64.26 36.25 -29.59
CA GLU A 640 65.19 36.59 -28.50
C GLU A 640 66.71 36.50 -28.76
N THR A 641 67.36 37.67 -28.83
CA THR A 641 68.13 38.20 -27.67
C THR A 641 68.64 39.62 -27.93
N ASP A 642 68.70 40.42 -26.87
CA ASP A 642 69.27 41.77 -26.88
C ASP A 642 70.72 41.70 -26.36
N ASP A 643 71.69 41.57 -27.28
CA ASP A 643 73.09 41.86 -26.97
C ASP A 643 73.86 42.21 -28.26
N THR A 644 74.52 43.37 -28.28
CA THR A 644 75.26 43.85 -29.47
C THR A 644 76.77 43.64 -29.28
N PRO A 645 77.39 42.62 -29.92
CA PRO A 645 78.83 42.46 -29.87
C PRO A 645 79.52 43.59 -30.65
N VAL A 646 80.07 44.56 -29.92
CA VAL A 646 80.92 45.61 -30.48
C VAL A 646 82.16 44.97 -31.08
N ILE A 647 82.15 44.76 -32.40
CA ILE A 647 83.31 44.31 -33.17
C ILE A 647 84.33 45.45 -33.15
N LYS A 648 85.25 45.39 -32.17
CA LYS A 648 86.41 46.28 -32.08
C LYS A 648 87.21 46.16 -33.38
N SER A 649 87.55 47.29 -33.99
CA SER A 649 88.39 47.32 -35.19
C SER A 649 89.78 46.80 -34.84
N TYR A 650 90.10 45.61 -35.32
CA TYR A 650 91.48 45.15 -35.37
C TYR A 650 92.16 45.88 -36.53
N ASP A 651 92.85 46.98 -36.23
CA ASP A 651 93.63 47.78 -37.19
C ASP A 651 94.92 47.07 -37.68
N ALA A 652 94.91 45.73 -37.72
CA ALA A 652 95.85 44.91 -38.45
C ALA A 652 95.56 45.03 -39.96
N GLY A 653 96.02 46.13 -40.54
CA GLY A 653 95.74 46.51 -41.92
C GLY A 653 96.25 45.46 -42.92
N ILE A 654 95.76 45.53 -44.15
CA ILE A 654 96.20 44.67 -45.27
C ILE A 654 97.73 44.72 -45.49
N SER A 655 98.39 45.80 -45.07
CA SER A 655 99.85 45.92 -44.96
C SER A 655 100.49 44.77 -44.17
N ASP A 656 99.89 44.36 -43.05
CA ASP A 656 100.52 43.47 -42.09
C ASP A 656 100.39 42.01 -42.55
N LEU A 657 99.26 41.68 -43.20
CA LEU A 657 99.06 40.44 -43.94
C LEU A 657 99.98 40.36 -45.16
N TRP A 658 100.27 41.48 -45.81
CA TRP A 658 101.19 41.55 -46.95
C TRP A 658 102.66 41.36 -46.51
N ILE A 659 103.06 41.96 -45.38
CA ILE A 659 104.39 41.76 -44.76
C ILE A 659 104.55 40.29 -44.34
N ASN A 660 103.58 39.71 -43.61
CA ASN A 660 103.59 38.30 -43.24
C ASN A 660 103.67 37.36 -44.47
N PHE A 661 103.01 37.69 -45.58
CA PHE A 661 103.11 36.91 -46.82
C PHE A 661 104.53 36.98 -47.42
N LEU A 662 105.15 38.16 -47.45
CA LEU A 662 106.51 38.34 -47.97
C LEU A 662 107.56 37.66 -47.09
N GLU A 663 107.45 37.75 -45.76
CA GLU A 663 108.33 37.05 -44.81
C GLU A 663 108.18 35.53 -44.96
N LYS A 664 106.94 35.02 -45.00
CA LYS A 664 106.66 33.58 -45.16
C LYS A 664 107.07 33.04 -46.54
N GLN A 665 107.16 33.87 -47.57
CA GLN A 665 107.75 33.54 -48.88
C GLN A 665 109.29 33.43 -48.83
N VAL A 666 109.97 34.13 -47.92
CA VAL A 666 111.43 34.04 -47.76
C VAL A 666 111.83 32.76 -47.02
N ASP A 667 111.08 32.35 -46.00
CA ASP A 667 111.45 31.22 -45.12
C ASP A 667 110.93 29.83 -45.58
N SER A 668 110.09 29.75 -46.61
CA SER A 668 109.41 28.49 -46.99
C SER A 668 110.23 27.56 -47.92
N ALA A 669 111.35 27.03 -47.43
CA ALA A 669 112.07 25.91 -48.05
C ALA A 669 111.83 24.60 -47.27
N VAL A 670 111.01 23.70 -47.82
CA VAL A 670 110.44 22.52 -47.11
C VAL A 670 111.08 21.20 -47.58
N PRO A 671 111.18 20.18 -46.70
CA PRO A 671 110.65 18.85 -47.07
C PRO A 671 109.81 18.17 -45.94
N PRO A 672 108.82 17.29 -46.27
CA PRO A 672 107.78 16.84 -45.33
C PRO A 672 107.81 15.35 -44.91
N PRO A 673 107.10 15.00 -43.83
CA PRO A 673 106.23 13.81 -43.78
C PRO A 673 104.90 14.04 -42.98
N ARG A 674 103.84 13.23 -43.03
CA ARG A 674 103.39 12.09 -43.87
C ARG A 674 101.87 11.85 -43.69
N LEU A 675 101.29 10.99 -44.54
CA LEU A 675 99.94 10.39 -44.41
C LEU A 675 99.85 9.41 -43.21
N SER A 676 98.62 9.12 -42.73
CA SER A 676 98.02 7.75 -42.65
C SER A 676 96.77 7.65 -41.73
N THR A 677 95.87 6.71 -42.05
CA THR A 677 94.98 5.91 -41.12
C THR A 677 93.96 6.69 -40.23
N ASP A 678 92.87 6.13 -39.70
CA ASP A 678 92.15 4.82 -39.76
C ASP A 678 90.69 5.08 -39.23
N ALA A 679 89.70 4.17 -39.16
CA ALA A 679 89.45 2.79 -39.62
C ALA A 679 87.90 2.57 -39.69
N ALA A 680 87.45 1.37 -40.08
CA ALA A 680 86.04 0.97 -40.21
C ALA A 680 85.52 0.15 -38.97
N PRO A 681 84.25 -0.33 -38.93
CA PRO A 681 83.57 -0.88 -37.71
C PRO A 681 83.68 -2.43 -37.65
N PRO A 682 82.71 -3.27 -37.17
CA PRO A 682 81.60 -3.14 -36.18
C PRO A 682 81.58 -4.29 -35.11
N ARG A 683 80.62 -4.30 -34.15
CA ARG A 683 79.74 -5.47 -33.79
C ARG A 683 78.89 -5.33 -32.48
N PRO A 684 77.79 -6.11 -32.34
CA PRO A 684 77.05 -6.42 -31.09
C PRO A 684 77.37 -7.87 -30.61
N PRO A 685 76.60 -8.52 -29.69
CA PRO A 685 75.63 -8.06 -28.69
C PRO A 685 76.09 -8.40 -27.24
N ASP A 686 75.19 -8.35 -26.23
CA ASP A 686 75.34 -9.16 -25.00
C ASP A 686 73.98 -9.51 -24.35
N GLU A 687 73.94 -10.59 -23.56
CA GLU A 687 72.75 -11.11 -22.85
C GLU A 687 73.02 -11.27 -21.34
N GLY A 688 72.18 -10.67 -20.48
CA GLY A 688 72.19 -10.95 -19.03
C GLY A 688 71.09 -10.16 -18.30
N ASN A 689 70.11 -10.69 -17.57
CA ASN A 689 69.96 -11.85 -16.66
C ASN A 689 69.95 -11.42 -15.17
N ALA A 690 69.06 -12.05 -14.38
CA ALA A 690 68.88 -11.95 -12.93
C ALA A 690 68.30 -10.63 -12.36
N ASN A 691 67.56 -10.61 -11.22
CA ASN A 691 66.72 -11.61 -10.52
C ASN A 691 65.92 -10.92 -9.38
N SER A 692 64.91 -11.61 -8.82
CA SER A 692 64.11 -11.30 -7.60
C SER A 692 63.14 -10.11 -7.68
N GLY A 693 61.95 -10.13 -7.04
CA GLY A 693 61.22 -11.20 -6.32
C GLY A 693 59.70 -10.99 -6.52
N SER A 694 58.83 -12.01 -6.51
CA SER A 694 58.52 -13.01 -5.45
C SER A 694 57.62 -12.45 -4.33
N TRP A 695 56.65 -13.26 -3.90
CA TRP A 695 55.49 -12.98 -3.01
C TRP A 695 54.35 -12.15 -3.65
N GLY A 696 53.08 -12.57 -3.59
CA GLY A 696 52.50 -13.80 -3.02
C GLY A 696 50.99 -13.94 -3.29
N GLU A 697 50.42 -15.11 -2.96
CA GLU A 697 49.11 -15.60 -3.45
C GLU A 697 48.51 -16.65 -2.46
N VAL A 698 47.22 -17.05 -2.45
CA VAL A 698 46.07 -16.71 -3.33
C VAL A 698 44.90 -16.06 -2.49
N PRO A 699 43.62 -16.52 -2.33
CA PRO A 699 42.56 -15.70 -1.69
C PRO A 699 41.99 -16.29 -0.37
N LEU A 700 40.88 -15.72 0.17
CA LEU A 700 39.60 -16.44 0.43
C LEU A 700 38.52 -15.57 1.12
N THR A 701 37.30 -15.60 0.57
CA THR A 701 35.94 -15.44 1.19
C THR A 701 35.55 -14.22 2.06
N PRO A 702 34.30 -13.71 1.92
CA PRO A 702 33.70 -12.72 2.84
C PRO A 702 32.98 -13.37 4.04
N THR A 703 32.84 -12.63 5.15
CA THR A 703 32.12 -13.08 6.35
C THR A 703 30.92 -12.17 6.64
N GLN A 704 29.70 -12.72 6.62
CA GLN A 704 28.51 -12.05 7.16
C GLN A 704 28.53 -12.06 8.70
N LYS A 705 28.15 -10.92 9.33
CA LYS A 705 27.39 -10.79 10.60
C LYS A 705 27.43 -9.32 11.09
N SER A 706 26.40 -8.81 11.77
CA SER A 706 25.07 -9.38 12.07
C SER A 706 24.04 -8.27 12.27
#